data_AF-A0A7J6QXD2-F1
#
_entry.id   AF-A0A7J6QXD2-F1
#
_cell.length_a   1.000
_cell.length_b   1.000
_cell.length_c   1.000
_cell.angle_alpha   90.00
_cell.angle_beta   90.00
_cell.angle_gamma   90.00
#
_symmetry.space_group_name_H-M   'P 1'
#
loop_
_entity.id
_entity.type
_entity.pdbx_description
1 polymer ?
#
loop_
_entity_poly.entity_id
_entity_poly.type
_entity_poly.pdbx_seq_one_letter_code
_entity_poly.pdbx_strand_id
1 'polypeptide(L)'
;MAMIQPPADGEGSGPQDEAVSAAQATIDMLAKRKNATDDLSRPLFERLGGDTALEACIGLVYAKALQDPRTRAYFEKNQRKIDSIKKKMHQFLSGQFGGASKYDLDDLKMMHYQMNITDFQFDVMSELFHHTFEAVGAHPNAVKDAMRAIGQVRKAITTGCTVRMELARRSIEKGKDGLYRRLGAAEGIKTFMDRVYELVVNDYRLKTYFADKDVEEVKNSQLVWITQALGGPKTWQGKDLQEVHKDLGVNDYLFDCFIMNCQKALNGLGVEEDVMDEVLVSLEPARDGVLCRSSGLSTTSKVVGGRTVLERLGGEMNLEAVIETMYTGCLLDPRVKYFFSKDTSKMTHIKSKMVQLLTGMLGGPQLYPVYNLRPAHYGLNITDYQFDAVLENFQVAANIMEVEPAVKNDMVEVVRFTRSPITCGCTVRLEIARKKAESQGTEALISILGGVLVDDRVKHFFQGSKLDAVMESQGKYFQQLFGASSGYRGRDLPEIHSTIQISDFHFDSFMESCREAFQAMGVDNETIDDCTVLMESLRLQIVNKQLMNHDVKRALEMANQKPLYDRLGGENSLEKLIDLAYDKALQDDRLRSFFEKNKAKVTTIKKKMTQFIGGLIGGPVTYDGKDLLPAHYGMNITNFHFDVMLTILATTLLNDIGVEKALARELMSALQPVRSDVTKGFTVRGEIAKKKVVEDGIDHFLGRMGGRDGLLKVIDSLYEILAEDARVKEFFGGGVLERIRDSQTAVLVELLGGPKTYRGAVARSRDLVAVHKTLGVTDYHFDAFLVDFHKALSGGGLDEDLIDAVIITLEPLRDTVLGRDLGESALAQQMKQKNGKPVIERLGGDMNLETIVEGMYEKAQVDDRLKFFLDRGKQKVRQIKQKMYQLMCGALGGPTLYDLNKLKPAHYSMNITDFHFDAILACFADTCQEMDVDADTVDDACLVLNGVRSDITAGCTVRMELAKRRSQVDGDDQLFARLGGMEGVEDVVTRLYECVERDRRINNFFTGAKLQAIKRTQSDFIIKTLGGPTDYNGRSLEEIHAVLAITDFHLDVFFQLMARALRDCGHDGDSVDEVRSLSLRTSDTCAHQVLVRLEGLRKHILAAHYEKKGYSVK
;
A
#
# COMPACT_ATOMS: atom_id res chain seq x y z
N MET A 1 10.08 66.10 37.56
CA MET A 1 8.99 65.12 37.44
C MET A 1 9.52 63.98 36.58
N ALA A 2 10.33 63.10 37.17
CA ALA A 2 9.92 61.84 37.80
C ALA A 2 9.49 60.81 36.75
N MET A 3 10.49 60.08 36.25
CA MET A 3 10.37 58.80 35.57
C MET A 3 9.92 57.73 36.59
N ILE A 4 8.93 56.92 36.24
CA ILE A 4 8.66 55.64 36.90
C ILE A 4 8.43 54.60 35.80
N GLN A 5 9.38 53.69 35.66
CA GLN A 5 9.25 52.43 34.92
C GLN A 5 8.31 51.48 35.69
N PRO A 6 7.49 50.66 35.01
CA PRO A 6 6.80 49.54 35.65
C PRO A 6 7.81 48.43 36.04
N PRO A 7 7.50 47.62 37.06
CA PRO A 7 8.47 46.75 37.72
C PRO A 7 8.91 45.60 36.82
N ALA A 8 10.19 45.24 36.92
CA ALA A 8 10.71 43.99 36.41
C ALA A 8 10.17 42.85 37.30
N ASP A 9 9.29 42.03 36.73
CA ASP A 9 8.96 40.73 37.29
C ASP A 9 10.18 39.82 37.15
N GLY A 10 11.04 39.88 38.15
CA GLY A 10 12.02 38.84 38.41
C GLY A 10 11.26 37.60 38.87
N GLU A 11 10.98 36.69 37.95
CA GLU A 11 10.72 35.29 38.26
C GLU A 11 11.97 34.73 38.94
N GLY A 12 12.02 34.81 40.26
CA GLY A 12 12.91 33.99 41.05
C GLY A 12 12.49 32.54 40.88
N SER A 13 13.32 31.75 40.20
CA SER A 13 13.22 30.29 40.16
C SER A 13 12.98 29.76 41.57
N GLY A 14 11.85 29.07 41.77
CA GLY A 14 11.53 28.52 43.09
C GLY A 14 12.60 27.53 43.55
N PRO A 15 12.70 27.23 44.85
CA PRO A 15 13.67 26.26 45.39
C PRO A 15 13.56 24.84 44.79
N GLN A 16 12.50 24.54 44.04
CA GLN A 16 12.35 23.29 43.27
C GLN A 16 13.08 23.33 41.92
N ASP A 17 13.10 24.47 41.23
CA ASP A 17 13.79 24.61 39.92
C ASP A 17 15.31 24.60 40.08
N GLU A 18 15.83 25.18 41.17
CA GLU A 18 17.26 25.11 41.51
C GLU A 18 17.71 23.66 41.82
N ALA A 19 16.88 22.87 42.50
CA ALA A 19 17.18 21.49 42.84
C ALA A 19 17.13 20.56 41.60
N VAL A 20 16.20 20.81 40.67
CA VAL A 20 16.12 20.08 39.39
C VAL A 20 17.31 20.42 38.50
N SER A 21 17.67 21.71 38.43
CA SER A 21 18.85 22.17 37.68
C SER A 21 20.16 21.58 38.24
N ALA A 22 20.33 21.52 39.56
CA ALA A 22 21.49 20.91 40.20
C ALA A 22 21.59 19.39 40.01
N ALA A 23 20.45 18.67 40.06
CA ALA A 23 20.39 17.24 39.77
C ALA A 23 20.72 16.97 38.29
N GLN A 24 20.16 17.74 37.37
CA GLN A 24 20.43 17.62 35.93
C GLN A 24 21.90 17.94 35.60
N ALA A 25 22.50 18.95 36.23
CA ALA A 25 23.92 19.26 36.06
C ALA A 25 24.84 18.11 36.54
N THR A 26 24.47 17.41 37.61
CA THR A 26 25.19 16.23 38.11
C THR A 26 25.06 15.06 37.14
N ILE A 27 23.87 14.86 36.57
CA ILE A 27 23.60 13.84 35.54
C ILE A 27 24.42 14.13 34.27
N ASP A 28 24.47 15.38 33.81
CA ASP A 28 25.25 15.78 32.64
C ASP A 28 26.76 15.63 32.87
N MET A 29 27.24 15.79 34.11
CA MET A 29 28.62 15.50 34.49
C MET A 29 28.91 13.99 34.45
N LEU A 30 27.98 13.16 34.94
CA LEU A 30 28.12 11.70 34.97
C LEU A 30 28.03 11.09 33.55
N ALA A 31 27.12 11.59 32.72
CA ALA A 31 26.94 11.16 31.33
C ALA A 31 28.18 11.41 30.43
N LYS A 32 29.06 12.35 30.80
CA LYS A 32 30.32 12.63 30.08
C LYS A 32 31.41 11.57 30.32
N ARG A 33 31.26 10.66 31.28
CA ARG A 33 32.17 9.51 31.46
C ARG A 33 31.87 8.44 30.39
N LYS A 34 32.35 8.66 29.16
CA LYS A 34 32.20 7.68 28.07
C LYS A 34 32.99 6.40 28.38
N ASN A 35 32.33 5.26 28.18
CA ASN A 35 32.82 3.87 28.26
C ASN A 35 32.90 3.25 29.66
N ALA A 36 31.77 3.13 30.37
CA ALA A 36 31.65 2.14 31.43
C ALA A 36 31.53 0.73 30.81
N THR A 37 32.58 -0.09 30.93
CA THR A 37 32.50 -1.53 30.69
C THR A 37 31.63 -2.18 31.77
N ASP A 38 30.65 -3.00 31.37
CA ASP A 38 29.78 -3.74 32.31
C ASP A 38 30.53 -4.86 33.04
N ASP A 39 31.23 -4.49 34.11
CA ASP A 39 31.96 -5.43 34.97
C ASP A 39 30.99 -6.20 35.87
N LEU A 40 30.56 -7.38 35.40
CA LEU A 40 29.66 -8.28 36.11
C LEU A 40 30.23 -8.82 37.44
N SER A 41 31.52 -8.62 37.72
CA SER A 41 32.12 -8.99 39.01
C SER A 41 31.75 -8.03 40.15
N ARG A 42 31.22 -6.84 39.80
CA ARG A 42 30.79 -5.81 40.76
C ARG A 42 29.28 -5.86 41.01
N PRO A 43 28.83 -5.48 42.22
CA PRO A 43 27.41 -5.38 42.51
C PRO A 43 26.72 -4.35 41.61
N LEU A 44 25.43 -4.55 41.37
CA LEU A 44 24.62 -3.68 40.51
C LEU A 44 24.68 -2.21 40.95
N PHE A 45 24.79 -1.96 42.25
CA PHE A 45 24.96 -0.64 42.85
C PHE A 45 26.20 0.11 42.32
N GLU A 46 27.35 -0.56 42.22
CA GLU A 46 28.57 0.02 41.66
C GLU A 46 28.49 0.17 40.14
N ARG A 47 27.86 -0.80 39.45
CA ARG A 47 27.63 -0.76 38.00
C ARG A 47 26.73 0.41 37.57
N LEU A 48 25.84 0.88 38.46
CA LEU A 48 24.98 2.05 38.27
C LEU A 48 25.64 3.39 38.65
N GLY A 49 26.86 3.38 39.20
CA GLY A 49 27.59 4.59 39.58
C GLY A 49 27.56 4.96 41.07
N GLY A 50 27.12 4.05 41.95
CA GLY A 50 27.15 4.21 43.41
C GLY A 50 26.21 5.29 43.94
N ASP A 51 26.46 5.77 45.17
CA ASP A 51 25.60 6.73 45.88
C ASP A 51 25.33 7.99 45.06
N THR A 52 26.35 8.58 44.45
CA THR A 52 26.21 9.84 43.69
C THR A 52 25.24 9.72 42.52
N ALA A 53 25.29 8.61 41.77
CA ALA A 53 24.38 8.39 40.65
C ALA A 53 22.97 8.04 41.13
N LEU A 54 22.86 7.26 42.21
CA LEU A 54 21.57 6.85 42.76
C LEU A 54 20.80 8.02 43.39
N GLU A 55 21.49 8.91 44.12
CA GLU A 55 20.90 10.14 44.67
C GLU A 55 20.39 11.07 43.57
N ALA A 56 21.17 11.24 42.49
CA ALA A 56 20.76 12.02 41.32
C ALA A 56 19.54 11.42 40.61
N CYS A 57 19.51 10.10 40.42
CA CYS A 57 18.35 9.39 39.85
C CYS A 57 17.09 9.61 40.69
N ILE A 58 17.17 9.39 42.01
CA ILE A 58 16.03 9.54 42.92
C ILE A 58 15.56 11.00 42.95
N GLY A 59 16.47 11.96 42.96
CA GLY A 59 16.14 13.38 42.86
C GLY A 59 15.29 13.69 41.63
N LEU A 60 15.72 13.19 40.47
CA LEU A 60 15.05 13.42 39.19
C LEU A 60 13.73 12.64 39.06
N VAL A 61 13.67 11.37 39.52
CA VAL A 61 12.42 10.58 39.53
C VAL A 61 11.34 11.29 40.32
N TYR A 62 11.66 11.80 41.51
CA TYR A 62 10.67 12.48 42.35
C TYR A 62 10.27 13.85 41.80
N ALA A 63 11.19 14.56 41.14
CA ALA A 63 10.84 15.80 40.44
C ALA A 63 9.86 15.54 39.28
N LYS A 64 10.13 14.50 38.48
CA LYS A 64 9.25 14.08 37.38
C LYS A 64 7.92 13.54 37.89
N ALA A 65 7.90 12.77 38.99
CA ALA A 65 6.68 12.23 39.59
C ALA A 65 5.75 13.32 40.16
N LEU A 66 6.31 14.45 40.63
CA LEU A 66 5.51 15.61 41.06
C LEU A 66 4.88 16.36 39.88
N GLN A 67 5.48 16.26 38.69
CA GLN A 67 4.98 16.87 37.46
C GLN A 67 4.06 15.92 36.66
N ASP A 68 4.15 14.61 36.89
CA ASP A 68 3.38 13.59 36.19
C ASP A 68 1.95 13.46 36.78
N PRO A 69 0.88 13.75 36.00
CA PRO A 69 -0.51 13.69 36.47
C PRO A 69 -0.90 12.32 37.06
N ARG A 70 -0.29 11.23 36.58
CA ARG A 70 -0.57 9.84 36.97
C ARG A 70 -0.03 9.51 38.36
N THR A 71 0.98 10.25 38.84
CA THR A 71 1.65 9.99 40.13
C THR A 71 1.62 11.18 41.11
N ARG A 72 1.36 12.40 40.63
CA ARG A 72 1.35 13.65 41.40
C ARG A 72 0.55 13.59 42.70
N ALA A 73 -0.65 13.02 42.66
CA ALA A 73 -1.55 12.93 43.82
C ALA A 73 -0.92 12.19 45.03
N TYR A 74 0.06 11.31 44.80
CA TYR A 74 0.74 10.54 45.84
C TYR A 74 1.87 11.33 46.53
N PHE A 75 2.42 12.34 45.85
CA PHE A 75 3.59 13.09 46.32
C PHE A 75 3.25 14.52 46.77
N GLU A 76 2.20 15.14 46.22
CA GLU A 76 1.78 16.53 46.53
C GLU A 76 1.38 16.73 48.00
N LYS A 77 0.64 15.78 48.59
CA LYS A 77 0.21 15.85 50.00
C LYS A 77 1.37 15.70 51.00
N ASN A 78 2.51 15.16 50.56
CA ASN A 78 3.64 14.80 51.41
C ASN A 78 4.91 15.63 51.13
N GLN A 79 4.80 16.79 50.47
CA GLN A 79 5.94 17.64 50.09
C GLN A 79 6.89 17.95 51.26
N ARG A 80 6.35 18.17 52.47
CA ARG A 80 7.13 18.44 53.70
C ARG A 80 8.00 17.26 54.18
N LYS A 81 7.73 16.05 53.68
CA LYS A 81 8.46 14.81 54.00
C LYS A 81 9.27 14.28 52.81
N ILE A 82 9.28 14.99 51.68
CA ILE A 82 9.87 14.52 50.42
C ILE A 82 11.35 14.12 50.57
N ASP A 83 12.13 14.89 51.34
CA ASP A 83 13.56 14.61 51.56
C ASP A 83 13.78 13.36 52.41
N SER A 84 12.91 13.14 53.41
CA SER A 84 12.91 11.91 54.21
C SER A 84 12.54 10.70 53.35
N ILE A 85 11.60 10.86 52.41
CA ILE A 85 11.18 9.80 51.49
C ILE A 85 12.30 9.49 50.48
N LYS A 86 12.95 10.51 49.90
CA LYS A 86 14.12 10.33 49.02
C LYS A 86 15.24 9.57 49.72
N LYS A 87 15.52 9.91 50.99
CA LYS A 87 16.52 9.20 51.81
C LYS A 87 16.17 7.72 52.02
N LYS A 88 14.90 7.41 52.29
CA LYS A 88 14.42 6.01 52.42
C LYS A 88 14.46 5.26 51.09
N MET A 89 14.11 5.92 49.99
CA MET A 89 14.22 5.35 48.65
C MET A 89 15.69 5.04 48.30
N HIS A 90 16.61 5.92 48.68
CA HIS A 90 18.04 5.70 48.50
C HIS A 90 18.53 4.50 49.29
N GLN A 91 18.15 4.38 50.57
CA GLN A 91 18.47 3.21 51.39
C GLN A 91 17.92 1.91 50.81
N PHE A 92 16.67 1.94 50.31
CA PHE A 92 16.03 0.79 49.68
C PHE A 92 16.76 0.35 48.41
N LEU A 93 16.95 1.27 47.44
CA LEU A 93 17.58 0.95 46.16
C LEU A 93 19.06 0.60 46.33
N SER A 94 19.78 1.26 47.25
CA SER A 94 21.16 0.93 47.59
C SER A 94 21.27 -0.51 48.08
N GLY A 95 20.39 -0.94 48.99
CA GLY A 95 20.36 -2.33 49.46
C GLY A 95 19.94 -3.32 48.38
N GLN A 96 18.89 -3.01 47.61
CA GLN A 96 18.36 -3.87 46.55
C GLN A 96 19.36 -4.09 45.40
N PHE A 97 20.24 -3.13 45.15
CA PHE A 97 21.28 -3.21 44.13
C PHE A 97 22.63 -3.75 44.66
N GLY A 98 22.73 -4.13 45.93
CA GLY A 98 23.94 -4.71 46.52
C GLY A 98 24.96 -3.71 47.08
N GLY A 99 24.52 -2.51 47.44
CA GLY A 99 25.28 -1.52 48.20
C GLY A 99 25.25 -1.78 49.73
N ALA A 100 25.88 -0.89 50.50
CA ALA A 100 26.07 -1.08 51.95
C ALA A 100 24.78 -0.92 52.80
N SER A 101 23.71 -0.38 52.21
CA SER A 101 22.44 -0.13 52.91
C SER A 101 21.66 -1.42 53.15
N LYS A 102 21.05 -1.56 54.33
CA LYS A 102 20.07 -2.61 54.63
C LYS A 102 18.69 -1.98 54.76
N TYR A 103 17.69 -2.55 54.09
CA TYR A 103 16.31 -2.10 54.12
C TYR A 103 15.39 -3.30 54.34
N ASP A 104 14.43 -3.17 55.27
CA ASP A 104 13.46 -4.23 55.56
C ASP A 104 12.34 -4.24 54.50
N LEU A 105 12.15 -5.37 53.81
CA LEU A 105 11.10 -5.49 52.80
C LEU A 105 9.69 -5.51 53.41
N ASP A 106 9.55 -5.86 54.69
CA ASP A 106 8.26 -5.81 55.40
C ASP A 106 7.80 -4.37 55.63
N ASP A 107 8.73 -3.42 55.82
CA ASP A 107 8.44 -1.99 55.89
C ASP A 107 7.90 -1.47 54.54
N LEU A 108 8.41 -1.98 53.42
CA LEU A 108 7.96 -1.57 52.09
C LEU A 108 6.48 -1.91 51.88
N LYS A 109 6.08 -3.12 52.29
CA LYS A 109 4.68 -3.57 52.21
C LYS A 109 3.78 -2.76 53.12
N MET A 110 4.18 -2.55 54.38
CA MET A 110 3.40 -1.81 55.37
C MET A 110 3.15 -0.36 54.95
N MET A 111 4.17 0.32 54.40
CA MET A 111 4.09 1.73 54.00
C MET A 111 3.19 1.95 52.78
N HIS A 112 3.18 1.02 51.81
CA HIS A 112 2.42 1.17 50.56
C HIS A 112 1.02 0.53 50.61
N TYR A 113 0.72 -0.29 51.61
CA TYR A 113 -0.56 -1.01 51.73
C TYR A 113 -1.80 -0.10 51.69
N GLN A 114 -1.74 1.07 52.33
CA GLN A 114 -2.85 2.03 52.40
C GLN A 114 -2.90 3.01 51.22
N MET A 115 -1.90 3.00 50.32
CA MET A 115 -1.77 4.00 49.25
C MET A 115 -2.57 3.64 47.99
N ASN A 116 -3.22 2.48 47.93
CA ASN A 116 -3.94 1.99 46.74
C ASN A 116 -3.16 2.05 45.43
N ILE A 117 -1.85 1.79 45.53
CA ILE A 117 -0.97 1.72 44.38
C ILE A 117 -1.35 0.50 43.56
N THR A 118 -1.86 0.76 42.36
CA THR A 118 -2.20 -0.23 41.35
C THR A 118 -0.95 -0.69 40.59
N ASP A 119 -1.04 -1.80 39.85
CA ASP A 119 0.03 -2.20 38.94
C ASP A 119 0.35 -1.10 37.92
N PHE A 120 -0.66 -0.34 37.50
CA PHE A 120 -0.52 0.83 36.63
C PHE A 120 0.39 1.90 37.24
N GLN A 121 0.17 2.30 38.50
CA GLN A 121 0.98 3.32 39.16
C GLN A 121 2.40 2.84 39.47
N PHE A 122 2.57 1.53 39.72
CA PHE A 122 3.89 0.93 39.85
C PHE A 122 4.68 0.98 38.53
N ASP A 123 4.01 0.76 37.39
CA ASP A 123 4.62 0.82 36.07
C ASP A 123 5.08 2.23 35.71
N VAL A 124 4.29 3.26 36.03
CA VAL A 124 4.69 4.66 35.82
C VAL A 124 5.94 5.01 36.62
N MET A 125 6.01 4.62 37.90
CA MET A 125 7.22 4.83 38.70
C MET A 125 8.43 4.06 38.16
N SER A 126 8.22 2.83 37.67
CA SER A 126 9.26 2.01 37.05
C SER A 126 9.80 2.64 35.76
N GLU A 127 8.92 3.22 34.94
CA GLU A 127 9.28 3.95 33.73
C GLU A 127 10.16 5.18 34.06
N LEU A 128 9.77 5.96 35.08
CA LEU A 128 10.58 7.10 35.54
C LEU A 128 11.97 6.64 35.98
N PHE A 129 12.08 5.56 36.74
CA PHE A 129 13.38 4.99 37.12
C PHE A 129 14.21 4.59 35.90
N HIS A 130 13.63 3.90 34.93
CA HIS A 130 14.30 3.50 33.69
C HIS A 130 14.92 4.69 32.96
N HIS A 131 14.11 5.72 32.69
CA HIS A 131 14.57 6.95 32.01
C HIS A 131 15.67 7.67 32.78
N THR A 132 15.60 7.70 34.11
CA THR A 132 16.65 8.35 34.92
C THR A 132 17.94 7.55 34.98
N PHE A 133 17.89 6.21 34.97
CA PHE A 133 19.09 5.38 34.89
C PHE A 133 19.80 5.52 33.54
N GLU A 134 19.06 5.65 32.45
CA GLU A 134 19.64 5.97 31.14
C GLU A 134 20.27 7.37 31.13
N ALA A 135 19.61 8.35 31.75
CA ALA A 135 20.11 9.72 31.81
C ALA A 135 21.46 9.84 32.56
N VAL A 136 21.68 9.07 33.64
CA VAL A 136 22.99 9.05 34.35
C VAL A 136 24.10 8.33 33.59
N GLY A 137 23.82 7.80 32.39
CA GLY A 137 24.81 7.09 31.57
C GLY A 137 25.12 5.69 32.08
N ALA A 138 24.18 5.03 32.79
CA ALA A 138 24.35 3.65 33.20
C ALA A 138 24.38 2.70 32.00
N HIS A 139 25.18 1.63 32.08
CA HIS A 139 25.28 0.64 31.01
C HIS A 139 23.92 -0.07 30.79
N PRO A 140 23.48 -0.33 29.54
CA PRO A 140 22.15 -0.91 29.25
C PRO A 140 21.83 -2.21 30.01
N ASN A 141 22.82 -3.08 30.20
CA ASN A 141 22.66 -4.31 30.99
C ASN A 141 22.45 -4.03 32.49
N ALA A 142 23.13 -3.02 33.05
CA ALA A 142 22.93 -2.60 34.43
C ALA A 142 21.54 -1.97 34.61
N VAL A 143 21.07 -1.18 33.64
CA VAL A 143 19.69 -0.68 33.62
C VAL A 143 18.69 -1.83 33.60
N LYS A 144 18.91 -2.83 32.74
CA LYS A 144 18.05 -4.03 32.65
C LYS A 144 18.01 -4.82 33.96
N ASP A 145 19.16 -4.99 34.62
CA ASP A 145 19.25 -5.66 35.92
C ASP A 145 18.58 -4.85 37.03
N ALA A 146 18.70 -3.52 37.02
CA ALA A 146 18.02 -2.60 37.93
C ALA A 146 16.49 -2.67 37.78
N MET A 147 16.00 -2.65 36.55
CA MET A 147 14.56 -2.77 36.30
C MET A 147 14.02 -4.15 36.70
N ARG A 148 14.80 -5.22 36.53
CA ARG A 148 14.45 -6.55 37.05
C ARG A 148 14.35 -6.54 38.57
N ALA A 149 15.31 -5.93 39.27
CA ALA A 149 15.34 -5.84 40.72
C ALA A 149 14.20 -4.98 41.29
N ILE A 150 13.86 -3.86 40.64
CA ILE A 150 12.67 -3.05 40.97
C ILE A 150 11.40 -3.88 40.76
N GLY A 151 11.28 -4.61 39.64
CA GLY A 151 10.12 -5.45 39.36
C GLY A 151 9.84 -6.54 40.41
N GLN A 152 10.85 -7.02 41.14
CA GLN A 152 10.68 -8.02 42.19
C GLN A 152 9.88 -7.52 43.40
N VAL A 153 9.89 -6.21 43.68
CA VAL A 153 9.14 -5.63 44.80
C VAL A 153 7.72 -5.21 44.44
N ARG A 154 7.30 -5.38 43.18
CA ARG A 154 5.95 -5.05 42.68
C ARG A 154 4.86 -5.55 43.60
N LYS A 155 4.89 -6.85 43.91
CA LYS A 155 3.87 -7.50 44.74
C LYS A 155 3.80 -6.86 46.13
N ALA A 156 4.93 -6.48 46.73
CA ALA A 156 4.96 -5.84 48.04
C ALA A 156 4.30 -4.44 48.01
N ILE A 157 4.49 -3.68 46.93
CA ILE A 157 3.93 -2.34 46.77
C ILE A 157 2.43 -2.39 46.39
N THR A 158 2.01 -3.32 45.53
CA THR A 158 0.62 -3.40 45.04
C THR A 158 -0.31 -4.23 45.92
N THR A 159 0.21 -4.94 46.93
CA THR A 159 -0.57 -5.83 47.82
C THR A 159 -1.81 -5.14 48.41
N GLY A 160 -1.77 -3.85 48.74
CA GLY A 160 -2.92 -3.15 49.30
C GLY A 160 -4.15 -3.15 48.39
N CYS A 161 -3.95 -2.89 47.10
CA CYS A 161 -5.02 -2.89 46.09
C CYS A 161 -5.55 -4.33 45.89
N THR A 162 -4.64 -5.30 45.76
CA THR A 162 -4.98 -6.71 45.57
C THR A 162 -5.76 -7.29 46.75
N VAL A 163 -5.39 -6.93 47.99
CA VAL A 163 -6.12 -7.38 49.19
C VAL A 163 -7.49 -6.71 49.30
N ARG A 164 -7.66 -5.44 48.88
CA ARG A 164 -8.97 -4.78 48.84
C ARG A 164 -9.92 -5.42 47.82
N MET A 165 -9.42 -5.78 46.64
CA MET A 165 -10.20 -6.54 45.65
C MET A 165 -10.59 -7.93 46.16
N GLU A 166 -9.69 -8.62 46.86
CA GLU A 166 -9.97 -9.93 47.48
C GLU A 166 -10.89 -9.80 48.71
N LEU A 167 -10.83 -8.70 49.47
CA LEU A 167 -11.74 -8.39 50.56
C LEU A 167 -13.15 -8.05 50.05
N ALA A 168 -13.27 -7.33 48.93
CA ALA A 168 -14.55 -7.11 48.23
C ALA A 168 -15.14 -8.43 47.74
N ARG A 169 -14.32 -9.32 47.17
CA ARG A 169 -14.71 -10.70 46.80
C ARG A 169 -15.17 -11.52 48.00
N ARG A 170 -14.48 -11.43 49.15
CA ARG A 170 -14.84 -12.11 50.41
C ARG A 170 -16.02 -11.47 51.14
N SER A 171 -16.31 -10.19 50.92
CA SER A 171 -17.49 -9.50 51.43
C SER A 171 -18.75 -9.98 50.72
N ILE A 172 -18.65 -10.21 49.40
CA ILE A 172 -19.68 -10.89 48.60
C ILE A 172 -19.94 -12.33 49.12
N GLU A 173 -18.90 -13.03 49.56
CA GLU A 173 -19.00 -14.37 50.20
C GLU A 173 -19.59 -14.31 51.64
N LYS A 174 -19.60 -13.16 52.32
CA LYS A 174 -20.09 -12.98 53.71
C LYS A 174 -21.56 -12.58 53.83
N GLY A 175 -22.28 -12.39 52.72
CA GLY A 175 -23.72 -12.12 52.68
C GLY A 175 -24.07 -10.64 52.45
N LYS A 176 -24.88 -10.38 51.42
CA LYS A 176 -25.20 -9.05 50.89
C LYS A 176 -26.03 -8.16 51.85
N ASP A 177 -26.64 -8.72 52.89
CA ASP A 177 -27.44 -8.00 53.90
C ASP A 177 -26.65 -6.92 54.67
N GLY A 178 -25.31 -7.02 54.68
CA GLY A 178 -24.42 -6.01 55.26
C GLY A 178 -24.32 -4.74 54.43
N LEU A 179 -24.25 -4.87 53.10
CA LEU A 179 -24.14 -3.75 52.16
C LEU A 179 -25.44 -2.94 52.12
N TYR A 180 -26.58 -3.63 52.04
CA TYR A 180 -27.92 -3.03 52.13
C TYR A 180 -28.08 -2.13 53.37
N ARG A 181 -27.63 -2.58 54.54
CA ARG A 181 -27.71 -1.80 55.78
C ARG A 181 -26.75 -0.61 55.81
N ARG A 182 -25.50 -0.78 55.33
CA ARG A 182 -24.48 0.28 55.25
C ARG A 182 -24.91 1.43 54.34
N LEU A 183 -25.71 1.14 53.32
CA LEU A 183 -26.28 2.14 52.42
C LEU A 183 -27.54 2.82 52.95
N GLY A 184 -27.96 2.57 54.20
CA GLY A 184 -29.16 3.16 54.79
C GLY A 184 -30.46 2.41 54.48
N ALA A 185 -30.37 1.11 54.16
CA ALA A 185 -31.50 0.22 53.89
C ALA A 185 -32.44 0.77 52.80
N ALA A 186 -33.76 0.57 52.94
CA ALA A 186 -34.73 0.94 51.90
C ALA A 186 -34.72 2.44 51.57
N GLU A 187 -34.66 3.30 52.58
CA GLU A 187 -34.64 4.76 52.39
C GLU A 187 -33.33 5.23 51.77
N GLY A 188 -32.20 4.64 52.17
CA GLY A 188 -30.91 4.97 51.58
C GLY A 188 -30.77 4.54 50.12
N ILE A 189 -31.26 3.35 49.75
CA ILE A 189 -31.30 2.92 48.34
C ILE A 189 -32.30 3.75 47.53
N LYS A 190 -33.44 4.13 48.12
CA LYS A 190 -34.37 5.06 47.47
C LYS A 190 -33.70 6.42 47.20
N THR A 191 -33.00 6.97 48.18
CA THR A 191 -32.28 8.24 48.07
C THR A 191 -31.16 8.15 47.01
N PHE A 192 -30.43 7.03 46.99
CA PHE A 192 -29.48 6.71 45.93
C PHE A 192 -30.14 6.69 44.55
N MET A 193 -31.27 6.00 44.39
CA MET A 193 -31.98 5.93 43.11
C MET A 193 -32.57 7.25 42.66
N ASP A 194 -33.12 8.05 43.58
CA ASP A 194 -33.58 9.41 43.27
C ASP A 194 -32.42 10.24 42.72
N ARG A 195 -31.24 10.17 43.36
CA ARG A 195 -30.05 10.86 42.89
C ARG A 195 -29.51 10.32 41.57
N VAL A 196 -29.56 9.01 41.32
CA VAL A 196 -29.19 8.41 40.03
C VAL A 196 -30.08 8.94 38.93
N TYR A 197 -31.40 9.01 39.15
CA TYR A 197 -32.34 9.46 38.13
C TYR A 197 -32.29 10.97 37.88
N GLU A 198 -32.00 11.78 38.90
CA GLU A 198 -31.65 13.19 38.69
C GLU A 198 -30.47 13.36 37.72
N LEU A 199 -29.49 12.45 37.76
CA LEU A 199 -28.33 12.48 36.87
C LEU A 199 -28.67 11.88 35.50
N VAL A 200 -29.33 10.73 35.45
CA VAL A 200 -29.62 9.96 34.21
C VAL A 200 -30.55 10.72 33.26
N VAL A 201 -31.60 11.40 33.76
CA VAL A 201 -32.53 12.16 32.89
C VAL A 201 -31.89 13.40 32.27
N ASN A 202 -30.87 13.94 32.94
CA ASN A 202 -30.11 15.09 32.48
C ASN A 202 -28.85 14.68 31.69
N ASP A 203 -28.48 13.40 31.72
CA ASP A 203 -27.34 12.87 30.97
C ASP A 203 -27.70 12.81 29.48
N TYR A 204 -27.06 13.65 28.67
CA TYR A 204 -27.36 13.74 27.24
C TYR A 204 -27.18 12.41 26.49
N ARG A 205 -26.36 11.48 27.03
CA ARG A 205 -26.12 10.16 26.46
C ARG A 205 -27.29 9.21 26.68
N LEU A 206 -27.99 9.38 27.80
CA LEU A 206 -29.02 8.46 28.27
C LEU A 206 -30.43 9.03 28.08
N LYS A 207 -30.60 10.36 28.10
CA LYS A 207 -31.91 11.03 28.09
C LYS A 207 -32.83 10.60 26.93
N THR A 208 -32.27 10.27 25.76
CA THR A 208 -33.04 9.85 24.59
C THR A 208 -33.75 8.53 24.80
N TYR A 209 -33.20 7.62 25.61
CA TYR A 209 -33.83 6.34 25.96
C TYR A 209 -35.04 6.49 26.88
N PHE A 210 -35.19 7.66 27.51
CA PHE A 210 -36.26 7.96 28.45
C PHE A 210 -37.27 8.99 27.92
N ALA A 211 -37.06 9.56 26.73
CA ALA A 211 -37.86 10.65 26.19
C ALA A 211 -39.36 10.30 26.04
N ASP A 212 -39.67 9.04 25.71
CA ASP A 212 -41.03 8.54 25.49
C ASP A 212 -41.49 7.57 26.60
N LYS A 213 -40.87 7.61 27.78
CA LYS A 213 -41.15 6.68 28.89
C LYS A 213 -41.61 7.42 30.13
N ASP A 214 -42.45 6.76 30.93
CA ASP A 214 -42.70 7.21 32.30
C ASP A 214 -41.46 6.91 33.16
N VAL A 215 -40.63 7.93 33.34
CA VAL A 215 -39.37 7.85 34.09
C VAL A 215 -39.60 7.39 35.53
N GLU A 216 -40.71 7.77 36.14
CA GLU A 216 -41.00 7.42 37.53
C GLU A 216 -41.35 5.92 37.63
N GLU A 217 -42.06 5.37 36.64
CA GLU A 217 -42.32 3.93 36.53
C GLU A 217 -41.01 3.13 36.33
N VAL A 218 -40.11 3.60 35.46
CA VAL A 218 -38.82 2.94 35.20
C VAL A 218 -37.91 3.01 36.44
N LYS A 219 -37.84 4.16 37.11
CA LYS A 219 -37.11 4.32 38.38
C LYS A 219 -37.62 3.38 39.46
N ASN A 220 -38.94 3.30 39.64
CA ASN A 220 -39.55 2.42 40.63
C ASN A 220 -39.27 0.94 40.34
N SER A 221 -39.24 0.56 39.07
CA SER A 221 -38.87 -0.80 38.65
C SER A 221 -37.39 -1.09 38.96
N GLN A 222 -36.47 -0.23 38.52
CA GLN A 222 -35.04 -0.42 38.80
C GLN A 222 -34.71 -0.36 40.29
N LEU A 223 -35.42 0.45 41.08
CA LEU A 223 -35.29 0.50 42.53
C LEU A 223 -35.52 -0.87 43.17
N VAL A 224 -36.54 -1.61 42.71
CA VAL A 224 -36.82 -2.98 43.19
C VAL A 224 -35.68 -3.93 42.83
N TRP A 225 -35.22 -3.90 41.59
CA TRP A 225 -34.13 -4.77 41.12
C TRP A 225 -32.80 -4.47 41.84
N ILE A 226 -32.41 -3.20 41.95
CA ILE A 226 -31.17 -2.78 42.63
C ILE A 226 -31.23 -3.09 44.12
N THR A 227 -32.41 -2.92 44.74
CA THR A 227 -32.59 -3.35 46.14
C THR A 227 -32.26 -4.82 46.31
N GLN A 228 -32.72 -5.70 45.42
CA GLN A 228 -32.35 -7.12 45.44
C GLN A 228 -30.85 -7.33 45.17
N ALA A 229 -30.30 -6.66 44.15
CA ALA A 229 -28.92 -6.84 43.73
C ALA A 229 -27.92 -6.52 44.86
N LEU A 230 -28.24 -5.52 45.68
CA LEU A 230 -27.46 -5.06 46.83
C LEU A 230 -27.79 -5.79 48.15
N GLY A 231 -28.62 -6.84 48.11
CA GLY A 231 -28.93 -7.67 49.28
C GLY A 231 -30.09 -7.20 50.15
N GLY A 232 -30.97 -6.36 49.63
CA GLY A 232 -32.21 -5.96 50.30
C GLY A 232 -33.31 -7.02 50.19
N PRO A 233 -34.38 -6.88 50.99
CA PRO A 233 -35.42 -7.91 51.13
C PRO A 233 -36.41 -7.99 49.95
N LYS A 234 -36.27 -7.11 48.95
CA LYS A 234 -37.17 -7.09 47.78
C LYS A 234 -36.78 -8.18 46.79
N THR A 235 -37.78 -8.72 46.09
CA THR A 235 -37.59 -9.67 44.99
C THR A 235 -38.14 -9.07 43.71
N TRP A 236 -37.31 -9.04 42.67
CA TRP A 236 -37.66 -8.68 41.31
C TRP A 236 -38.57 -9.74 40.72
N GLN A 237 -39.76 -9.31 40.27
CA GLN A 237 -40.72 -10.15 39.55
C GLN A 237 -40.99 -9.63 38.13
N GLY A 238 -40.19 -8.67 37.66
CA GLY A 238 -40.32 -8.11 36.32
C GLY A 238 -39.71 -9.02 35.25
N LYS A 239 -39.76 -8.54 34.01
CA LYS A 239 -39.16 -9.21 32.84
C LYS A 239 -37.65 -9.41 33.00
N ASP A 240 -37.11 -10.36 32.26
CA ASP A 240 -35.66 -10.58 32.18
C ASP A 240 -34.95 -9.34 31.63
N LEU A 241 -33.74 -9.06 32.12
CA LEU A 241 -32.98 -7.88 31.69
C LEU A 241 -32.73 -7.88 30.18
N GLN A 242 -32.50 -9.05 29.55
CA GLN A 242 -32.32 -9.15 28.10
C GLN A 242 -33.62 -8.84 27.36
N GLU A 243 -34.76 -9.36 27.85
CA GLU A 243 -36.05 -9.11 27.22
C GLU A 243 -36.41 -7.62 27.23
N VAL A 244 -36.09 -6.92 28.33
CA VAL A 244 -36.36 -5.48 28.47
C VAL A 244 -35.48 -4.65 27.54
N HIS A 245 -34.22 -5.05 27.29
CA HIS A 245 -33.24 -4.23 26.57
C HIS A 245 -32.98 -4.64 25.12
N LYS A 246 -33.62 -5.73 24.64
CA LYS A 246 -33.41 -6.35 23.32
C LYS A 246 -33.42 -5.38 22.15
N ASP A 247 -34.36 -4.43 22.14
CA ASP A 247 -34.57 -3.50 21.02
C ASP A 247 -34.04 -2.08 21.31
N LEU A 248 -33.32 -1.90 22.42
CA LEU A 248 -32.81 -0.60 22.84
C LEU A 248 -31.39 -0.31 22.32
N GLY A 249 -30.67 -1.30 21.79
CA GLY A 249 -29.32 -1.08 21.25
C GLY A 249 -28.29 -0.61 22.29
N VAL A 250 -28.50 -0.95 23.57
CA VAL A 250 -27.59 -0.59 24.66
C VAL A 250 -26.25 -1.34 24.49
N ASN A 251 -25.14 -0.60 24.54
CA ASN A 251 -23.79 -1.12 24.42
C ASN A 251 -22.99 -0.90 25.73
N ASP A 252 -21.75 -1.40 25.79
CA ASP A 252 -20.89 -1.27 26.99
C ASP A 252 -20.72 0.19 27.41
N TYR A 253 -20.58 1.10 26.45
CA TYR A 253 -20.45 2.52 26.70
C TYR A 253 -21.67 3.08 27.44
N LEU A 254 -22.88 2.80 26.97
CA LEU A 254 -24.11 3.28 27.61
C LEU A 254 -24.32 2.68 29.01
N PHE A 255 -23.91 1.42 29.21
CA PHE A 255 -23.94 0.78 30.52
C PHE A 255 -22.93 1.40 31.49
N ASP A 256 -21.71 1.69 31.04
CA ASP A 256 -20.70 2.38 31.84
C ASP A 256 -21.17 3.77 32.25
N CYS A 257 -21.81 4.51 31.34
CA CYS A 257 -22.40 5.82 31.64
C CYS A 257 -23.44 5.74 32.76
N PHE A 258 -24.22 4.66 32.82
CA PHE A 258 -25.13 4.39 33.93
C PHE A 258 -24.38 4.09 35.24
N ILE A 259 -23.39 3.18 35.22
CA ILE A 259 -22.55 2.84 36.40
C ILE A 259 -21.86 4.08 36.99
N MET A 260 -21.48 5.03 36.14
CA MET A 260 -20.92 6.28 36.60
C MET A 260 -21.92 7.24 37.23
N ASN A 261 -23.14 7.31 36.70
CA ASN A 261 -24.19 8.10 37.34
C ASN A 261 -24.51 7.50 38.72
N CYS A 262 -24.41 6.18 38.86
CA CYS A 262 -24.40 5.51 40.16
C CYS A 262 -23.22 5.96 41.04
N GLN A 263 -21.98 5.97 40.53
CA GLN A 263 -20.82 6.42 41.29
C GLN A 263 -20.94 7.90 41.72
N LYS A 264 -21.36 8.78 40.81
CA LYS A 264 -21.59 10.22 41.07
C LYS A 264 -22.69 10.42 42.12
N ALA A 265 -23.76 9.61 42.06
CA ALA A 265 -24.82 9.64 43.05
C ALA A 265 -24.33 9.22 44.44
N LEU A 266 -23.59 8.12 44.55
CA LEU A 266 -23.03 7.63 45.83
C LEU A 266 -22.05 8.64 46.44
N ASN A 267 -21.15 9.18 45.64
CA ASN A 267 -20.21 10.21 46.08
C ASN A 267 -20.94 11.48 46.54
N GLY A 268 -21.96 11.94 45.79
CA GLY A 268 -22.79 13.09 46.17
C GLY A 268 -23.60 12.89 47.44
N LEU A 269 -23.84 11.65 47.84
CA LEU A 269 -24.51 11.28 49.09
C LEU A 269 -23.53 11.06 50.25
N GLY A 270 -22.22 11.24 50.02
CA GLY A 270 -21.19 11.07 51.06
C GLY A 270 -20.99 9.62 51.49
N VAL A 271 -21.28 8.66 50.60
CA VAL A 271 -21.04 7.24 50.86
C VAL A 271 -19.53 6.98 50.90
N GLU A 272 -19.06 6.28 51.93
CA GLU A 272 -17.65 5.90 52.09
C GLU A 272 -17.14 5.13 50.86
N GLU A 273 -15.89 5.37 50.49
CA GLU A 273 -15.31 4.88 49.22
C GLU A 273 -15.34 3.35 49.09
N ASP A 274 -15.14 2.64 50.20
CA ASP A 274 -15.25 1.17 50.26
C ASP A 274 -16.68 0.67 50.01
N VAL A 275 -17.68 1.35 50.56
CA VAL A 275 -19.10 1.04 50.35
C VAL A 275 -19.51 1.35 48.90
N MET A 276 -19.03 2.47 48.35
CA MET A 276 -19.28 2.86 46.97
C MET A 276 -18.74 1.80 46.00
N ASP A 277 -17.50 1.36 46.18
CA ASP A 277 -16.88 0.33 45.35
C ASP A 277 -17.65 -1.00 45.43
N GLU A 278 -18.09 -1.40 46.63
CA GLU A 278 -18.93 -2.59 46.82
C GLU A 278 -20.27 -2.51 46.06
N VAL A 279 -20.87 -1.31 45.94
CA VAL A 279 -22.09 -1.10 45.14
C VAL A 279 -21.83 -1.26 43.65
N LEU A 280 -20.80 -0.58 43.11
CA LEU A 280 -20.51 -0.62 41.67
C LEU A 280 -20.18 -2.03 41.22
N VAL A 281 -19.37 -2.76 41.99
CA VAL A 281 -19.06 -4.18 41.74
C VAL A 281 -20.31 -5.05 41.77
N SER A 282 -21.28 -4.75 42.64
CA SER A 282 -22.52 -5.52 42.75
C SER A 282 -23.47 -5.32 41.56
N LEU A 283 -23.36 -4.21 40.84
CA LEU A 283 -24.17 -3.91 39.65
C LEU A 283 -23.58 -4.47 38.35
N GLU A 284 -22.25 -4.66 38.31
CA GLU A 284 -21.51 -5.11 37.13
C GLU A 284 -22.03 -6.42 36.50
N PRO A 285 -22.45 -7.46 37.25
CA PRO A 285 -23.01 -8.68 36.65
C PRO A 285 -24.28 -8.48 35.82
N ALA A 286 -24.99 -7.36 35.97
CA ALA A 286 -26.16 -7.03 35.17
C ALA A 286 -25.84 -6.72 33.71
N ARG A 287 -24.56 -6.40 33.41
CA ARG A 287 -24.09 -5.95 32.10
C ARG A 287 -24.52 -6.90 30.98
N ASP A 288 -24.22 -8.19 31.10
CA ASP A 288 -24.54 -9.15 30.04
C ASP A 288 -26.05 -9.28 29.80
N GLY A 289 -26.85 -9.16 30.86
CA GLY A 289 -28.31 -9.11 30.76
C GLY A 289 -28.80 -7.86 30.03
N VAL A 290 -28.29 -6.68 30.38
CA VAL A 290 -28.69 -5.41 29.73
C VAL A 290 -28.21 -5.34 28.27
N LEU A 291 -27.03 -5.88 27.97
CA LEU A 291 -26.44 -5.88 26.62
C LEU A 291 -26.96 -7.03 25.76
N CYS A 292 -27.91 -7.82 26.25
CA CYS A 292 -28.48 -8.97 25.54
C CYS A 292 -27.41 -9.99 25.10
N ARG A 293 -26.35 -10.14 25.89
CA ARG A 293 -25.32 -11.16 25.70
C ARG A 293 -25.84 -12.45 26.31
N SER A 294 -25.90 -13.52 25.52
CA SER A 294 -26.36 -14.84 25.96
C SER A 294 -25.51 -15.32 27.16
N SER A 295 -26.02 -15.10 28.35
CA SER A 295 -25.46 -15.52 29.63
C SER A 295 -25.73 -17.00 29.84
N GLY A 296 -24.86 -17.84 29.25
CA GLY A 296 -24.86 -19.26 29.56
C GLY A 296 -24.02 -20.11 28.62
N LEU A 297 -22.73 -20.25 28.90
CA LEU A 297 -22.15 -21.55 29.22
C LEU A 297 -20.76 -21.42 29.88
N SER A 298 -20.61 -22.24 30.92
CA SER A 298 -19.36 -22.65 31.54
C SER A 298 -18.24 -22.89 30.53
N THR A 299 -17.06 -22.38 30.83
CA THR A 299 -15.75 -22.70 30.23
C THR A 299 -15.36 -24.19 30.31
N THR A 300 -16.27 -25.08 30.67
CA THR A 300 -16.14 -26.52 30.40
C THR A 300 -16.52 -26.78 28.94
N SER A 301 -15.51 -26.92 28.09
CA SER A 301 -15.53 -27.54 26.75
C SER A 301 -16.88 -28.07 26.33
N LYS A 302 -17.46 -27.52 25.27
CA LYS A 302 -18.66 -28.06 24.64
C LYS A 302 -18.33 -29.46 24.09
N VAL A 303 -18.50 -30.48 24.93
CA VAL A 303 -18.18 -31.86 24.61
C VAL A 303 -19.34 -32.44 23.81
N VAL A 304 -19.09 -32.75 22.54
CA VAL A 304 -20.08 -33.37 21.64
C VAL A 304 -19.62 -34.78 21.32
N GLY A 305 -20.40 -35.77 21.77
CA GLY A 305 -20.05 -37.19 21.60
C GLY A 305 -18.77 -37.60 22.35
N GLY A 306 -18.51 -37.02 23.53
CA GLY A 306 -17.32 -37.31 24.33
C GLY A 306 -16.03 -36.63 23.86
N ARG A 307 -16.07 -35.84 22.78
CA ARG A 307 -14.92 -35.09 22.25
C ARG A 307 -15.04 -33.59 22.47
N THR A 308 -13.93 -32.94 22.81
CA THR A 308 -13.81 -31.48 22.93
C THR A 308 -13.85 -30.80 21.56
N VAL A 309 -13.96 -29.46 21.54
CA VAL A 309 -13.91 -28.69 20.28
C VAL A 309 -12.54 -28.84 19.62
N LEU A 310 -11.47 -28.83 20.40
CA LEU A 310 -10.10 -29.06 19.91
C LEU A 310 -9.91 -30.45 19.30
N GLU A 311 -10.47 -31.49 19.91
CA GLU A 311 -10.41 -32.86 19.38
C GLU A 311 -11.21 -33.02 18.09
N ARG A 312 -12.36 -32.34 17.98
CA ARG A 312 -13.17 -32.31 16.76
C ARG A 312 -12.52 -31.51 15.63
N LEU A 313 -11.73 -30.49 15.97
CA LEU A 313 -10.91 -29.74 15.01
C LEU A 313 -9.73 -30.56 14.46
N GLY A 314 -9.30 -31.62 15.16
CA GLY A 314 -8.13 -32.42 14.81
C GLY A 314 -6.85 -32.04 15.57
N GLY A 315 -6.98 -31.30 16.67
CA GLY A 315 -5.88 -30.97 17.57
C GLY A 315 -5.22 -29.61 17.32
N GLU A 316 -4.13 -29.37 18.05
CA GLU A 316 -3.43 -28.07 18.08
C GLU A 316 -2.84 -27.67 16.72
N MET A 317 -2.40 -28.63 15.91
CA MET A 317 -1.83 -28.37 14.57
C MET A 317 -2.84 -27.68 13.64
N ASN A 318 -4.10 -28.13 13.65
CA ASN A 318 -5.15 -27.53 12.83
C ASN A 318 -5.58 -26.16 13.37
N LEU A 319 -5.56 -25.99 14.70
CA LEU A 319 -5.79 -24.70 15.34
C LEU A 319 -4.69 -23.69 14.95
N GLU A 320 -3.42 -24.12 14.97
CA GLU A 320 -2.29 -23.29 14.55
C GLU A 320 -2.42 -22.87 13.08
N ALA A 321 -2.82 -23.78 12.18
CA ALA A 321 -3.05 -23.45 10.77
C ALA A 321 -4.20 -22.44 10.55
N VAL A 322 -5.29 -22.57 11.33
CA VAL A 322 -6.39 -21.58 11.32
C VAL A 322 -5.91 -20.23 11.84
N ILE A 323 -5.11 -20.20 12.92
CA ILE A 323 -4.55 -18.96 13.48
C ILE A 323 -3.56 -18.32 12.51
N GLU A 324 -2.68 -19.08 11.88
CA GLU A 324 -1.74 -18.60 10.86
C GLU A 324 -2.48 -17.96 9.69
N THR A 325 -3.50 -18.65 9.17
CA THR A 325 -4.34 -18.13 8.09
C THR A 325 -5.09 -16.86 8.50
N MET A 326 -5.71 -16.85 9.69
CA MET A 326 -6.35 -15.66 10.24
C MET A 326 -5.37 -14.50 10.35
N TYR A 327 -4.14 -14.75 10.82
CA TYR A 327 -3.10 -13.73 10.94
C TYR A 327 -2.75 -13.10 9.58
N THR A 328 -2.64 -13.91 8.52
CA THR A 328 -2.45 -13.43 7.15
C THR A 328 -3.61 -12.52 6.73
N GLY A 329 -4.85 -12.90 7.05
CA GLY A 329 -6.03 -12.07 6.80
C GLY A 329 -5.99 -10.75 7.56
N CYS A 330 -5.70 -10.79 8.87
CA CYS A 330 -5.60 -9.61 9.71
C CYS A 330 -4.48 -8.64 9.25
N LEU A 331 -3.40 -9.14 8.64
CA LEU A 331 -2.34 -8.30 8.06
C LEU A 331 -2.80 -7.54 6.80
N LEU A 332 -3.79 -8.08 6.09
CA LEU A 332 -4.36 -7.49 4.88
C LEU A 332 -5.61 -6.67 5.17
N ASP A 333 -6.29 -6.91 6.28
CA ASP A 333 -7.51 -6.24 6.70
C ASP A 333 -7.21 -4.85 7.29
N PRO A 334 -7.58 -3.74 6.62
CA PRO A 334 -7.31 -2.39 7.09
C PRO A 334 -7.84 -2.11 8.49
N ARG A 335 -8.96 -2.73 8.88
CA ARG A 335 -9.64 -2.52 10.17
C ARG A 335 -8.79 -2.95 11.36
N VAL A 336 -7.91 -3.93 11.16
CA VAL A 336 -7.14 -4.57 12.24
C VAL A 336 -5.65 -4.65 11.98
N LYS A 337 -5.16 -4.46 10.75
CA LYS A 337 -3.73 -4.61 10.36
C LYS A 337 -2.77 -3.88 11.30
N TYR A 338 -3.16 -2.73 11.83
CA TYR A 338 -2.36 -1.93 12.75
C TYR A 338 -1.95 -2.72 14.01
N PHE A 339 -2.84 -3.57 14.54
CA PHE A 339 -2.57 -4.39 15.72
C PHE A 339 -1.68 -5.59 15.41
N PHE A 340 -1.63 -5.99 14.13
CA PHE A 340 -0.98 -7.19 13.63
C PHE A 340 0.34 -6.91 12.88
N SER A 341 0.65 -5.65 12.54
CA SER A 341 1.88 -5.24 11.82
C SER A 341 3.11 -5.05 12.74
N LYS A 342 3.28 -5.90 13.76
CA LYS A 342 4.42 -5.81 14.70
C LYS A 342 5.63 -6.60 14.19
N ASP A 343 6.78 -6.34 14.84
CA ASP A 343 8.04 -7.05 14.62
C ASP A 343 7.88 -8.57 14.54
N THR A 344 8.51 -9.22 13.56
CA THR A 344 8.43 -10.67 13.30
C THR A 344 8.72 -11.50 14.55
N SER A 345 9.67 -11.09 15.39
CA SER A 345 10.03 -11.80 16.63
C SER A 345 8.94 -11.69 17.70
N LYS A 346 8.30 -10.53 17.83
CA LYS A 346 7.14 -10.31 18.71
C LYS A 346 5.92 -11.04 18.17
N MET A 347 5.80 -11.14 16.85
CA MET A 347 4.68 -11.78 16.16
C MET A 347 4.63 -13.28 16.45
N THR A 348 5.77 -13.98 16.32
CA THR A 348 5.87 -15.40 16.68
C THR A 348 5.47 -15.65 18.13
N HIS A 349 5.86 -14.75 19.04
CA HIS A 349 5.47 -14.85 20.44
C HIS A 349 3.96 -14.66 20.65
N ILE A 350 3.35 -13.64 20.03
CA ILE A 350 1.91 -13.36 20.17
C ILE A 350 1.08 -14.50 19.58
N LYS A 351 1.44 -15.01 18.39
CA LYS A 351 0.82 -16.18 17.78
C LYS A 351 0.86 -17.39 18.71
N SER A 352 2.03 -17.68 19.28
CA SER A 352 2.19 -18.76 20.26
C SER A 352 1.29 -18.57 21.50
N LYS A 353 1.15 -17.34 22.02
CA LYS A 353 0.24 -17.05 23.13
C LYS A 353 -1.23 -17.17 22.76
N MET A 354 -1.60 -16.82 21.54
CA MET A 354 -2.97 -16.99 21.04
C MET A 354 -3.32 -18.47 20.86
N VAL A 355 -2.39 -19.28 20.33
CA VAL A 355 -2.52 -20.75 20.29
C VAL A 355 -2.69 -21.30 21.70
N GLN A 356 -1.83 -20.93 22.66
CA GLN A 356 -1.93 -21.40 24.06
C GLN A 356 -3.26 -21.03 24.74
N LEU A 357 -3.77 -19.83 24.49
CA LEU A 357 -5.07 -19.38 24.99
C LEU A 357 -6.20 -20.20 24.39
N LEU A 358 -6.27 -20.30 23.06
CA LEU A 358 -7.35 -20.98 22.38
C LEU A 358 -7.32 -22.50 22.59
N THR A 359 -6.13 -23.12 22.67
CA THR A 359 -5.98 -24.54 23.06
C THR A 359 -6.65 -24.80 24.40
N GLY A 360 -6.38 -23.96 25.41
CA GLY A 360 -7.03 -24.10 26.73
C GLY A 360 -8.53 -23.86 26.70
N MET A 361 -8.98 -22.86 25.94
CA MET A 361 -10.41 -22.53 25.83
C MET A 361 -11.23 -23.55 25.01
N LEU A 362 -10.61 -24.26 24.06
CA LEU A 362 -11.24 -25.26 23.19
C LEU A 362 -11.19 -26.69 23.78
N GLY A 363 -10.61 -26.86 24.97
CA GLY A 363 -10.61 -28.11 25.74
C GLY A 363 -9.31 -28.88 25.80
N GLY A 364 -8.21 -28.27 25.37
CA GLY A 364 -6.85 -28.74 25.64
C GLY A 364 -6.31 -28.28 27.00
N PRO A 365 -5.05 -28.61 27.34
CA PRO A 365 -4.42 -28.15 28.57
C PRO A 365 -4.37 -26.62 28.61
N GLN A 366 -4.75 -26.03 29.75
CA GLN A 366 -4.69 -24.58 29.92
C GLN A 366 -3.24 -24.10 30.01
N LEU A 367 -2.76 -23.42 28.96
CA LEU A 367 -1.37 -22.93 28.87
C LEU A 367 -1.26 -21.40 29.00
N TYR A 368 -2.38 -20.68 28.90
CA TYR A 368 -2.43 -19.22 29.08
C TYR A 368 -3.65 -18.77 29.91
N PRO A 369 -3.46 -18.01 31.02
CA PRO A 369 -4.58 -17.58 31.85
C PRO A 369 -5.40 -16.43 31.24
N VAL A 370 -6.74 -16.58 31.22
CA VAL A 370 -7.69 -15.61 30.64
C VAL A 370 -7.63 -14.23 31.30
N TYR A 371 -7.32 -14.16 32.61
CA TYR A 371 -7.23 -12.88 33.32
C TYR A 371 -6.08 -11.98 32.83
N ASN A 372 -5.10 -12.52 32.09
CA ASN A 372 -4.03 -11.73 31.48
C ASN A 372 -4.48 -10.96 30.22
N LEU A 373 -5.66 -11.29 29.66
CA LEU A 373 -6.18 -10.61 28.48
C LEU A 373 -6.41 -9.13 28.73
N ARG A 374 -6.97 -8.76 29.90
CA ARG A 374 -7.25 -7.36 30.27
C ARG A 374 -5.97 -6.51 30.30
N PRO A 375 -4.94 -6.82 31.12
CA PRO A 375 -3.71 -6.04 31.12
C PRO A 375 -3.01 -5.98 29.75
N ALA A 376 -3.03 -7.07 28.98
CA ALA A 376 -2.35 -7.15 27.69
C ALA A 376 -3.00 -6.27 26.62
N HIS A 377 -4.32 -6.10 26.65
CA HIS A 377 -5.08 -5.35 25.65
C HIS A 377 -5.53 -3.96 26.12
N TYR A 378 -5.47 -3.68 27.43
CA TYR A 378 -5.91 -2.41 28.01
C TYR A 378 -5.32 -1.21 27.28
N GLY A 379 -4.00 -1.22 27.04
CA GLY A 379 -3.25 -0.17 26.35
C GLY A 379 -3.54 -0.04 24.84
N LEU A 380 -4.17 -1.05 24.22
CA LEU A 380 -4.34 -1.13 22.76
C LEU A 380 -5.62 -0.46 22.25
N ASN A 381 -6.56 -0.06 23.12
CA ASN A 381 -7.81 0.62 22.73
C ASN A 381 -8.65 -0.13 21.68
N ILE A 382 -8.72 -1.46 21.79
CA ILE A 382 -9.48 -2.27 20.85
C ILE A 382 -10.99 -2.05 21.06
N THR A 383 -11.70 -1.67 20.01
CA THR A 383 -13.16 -1.47 20.01
C THR A 383 -13.90 -2.77 19.67
N ASP A 384 -15.21 -2.82 19.91
CA ASP A 384 -16.06 -3.94 19.47
C ASP A 384 -16.00 -4.14 17.94
N TYR A 385 -15.90 -3.04 17.19
CA TYR A 385 -15.74 -3.06 15.74
C TYR A 385 -14.47 -3.80 15.31
N GLN A 386 -13.35 -3.47 15.95
CA GLN A 386 -12.06 -4.11 15.66
C GLN A 386 -12.03 -5.57 16.14
N PHE A 387 -12.67 -5.88 17.27
CA PHE A 387 -12.83 -7.25 17.73
C PHE A 387 -13.63 -8.09 16.71
N ASP A 388 -14.73 -7.55 16.19
CA ASP A 388 -15.57 -8.24 15.21
C ASP A 388 -14.83 -8.46 13.88
N ALA A 389 -13.99 -7.52 13.46
CA ALA A 389 -13.12 -7.70 12.29
C ALA A 389 -12.10 -8.83 12.47
N VAL A 390 -11.47 -8.98 13.64
CA VAL A 390 -10.61 -10.15 13.94
C VAL A 390 -11.43 -11.44 13.93
N LEU A 391 -12.63 -11.42 14.51
CA LEU A 391 -13.52 -12.58 14.54
C LEU A 391 -13.98 -13.01 13.13
N GLU A 392 -14.18 -12.05 12.23
CA GLU A 392 -14.49 -12.30 10.81
C GLU A 392 -13.31 -12.97 10.10
N ASN A 393 -12.09 -12.44 10.28
CA ASN A 393 -10.87 -13.08 9.74
C ASN A 393 -10.70 -14.51 10.26
N PHE A 394 -11.04 -14.75 11.52
CA PHE A 394 -10.99 -16.09 12.13
C PHE A 394 -12.01 -17.03 11.49
N GLN A 395 -13.23 -16.55 11.23
CA GLN A 395 -14.28 -17.32 10.56
C GLN A 395 -13.92 -17.67 9.11
N VAL A 396 -13.39 -16.70 8.36
CA VAL A 396 -12.98 -16.90 6.97
C VAL A 396 -11.79 -17.87 6.91
N ALA A 397 -10.81 -17.71 7.80
CA ALA A 397 -9.70 -18.66 7.93
C ALA A 397 -10.18 -20.09 8.19
N ALA A 398 -11.12 -20.28 9.13
CA ALA A 398 -11.70 -21.59 9.39
C ALA A 398 -12.43 -22.18 8.16
N ASN A 399 -13.09 -21.35 7.33
CA ASN A 399 -13.73 -21.82 6.10
C ASN A 399 -12.69 -22.25 5.04
N ILE A 400 -11.60 -21.48 4.87
CA ILE A 400 -10.52 -21.80 3.91
C ILE A 400 -9.81 -23.09 4.31
N MET A 401 -9.67 -23.33 5.62
CA MET A 401 -9.13 -24.57 6.17
C MET A 401 -10.15 -25.72 6.21
N GLU A 402 -11.32 -25.55 5.58
CA GLU A 402 -12.39 -26.54 5.48
C GLU A 402 -12.88 -27.10 6.83
N VAL A 403 -12.85 -26.27 7.89
CA VAL A 403 -13.35 -26.66 9.21
C VAL A 403 -14.86 -26.90 9.17
N GLU A 404 -15.30 -28.02 9.71
CA GLU A 404 -16.72 -28.40 9.76
C GLU A 404 -17.58 -27.26 10.36
N PRO A 405 -18.73 -26.89 9.75
CA PRO A 405 -19.54 -25.75 10.20
C PRO A 405 -19.93 -25.79 11.68
N ALA A 406 -20.23 -26.97 12.21
CA ALA A 406 -20.53 -27.15 13.63
C ALA A 406 -19.34 -26.84 14.54
N VAL A 407 -18.14 -27.29 14.17
CA VAL A 407 -16.90 -27.04 14.93
C VAL A 407 -16.52 -25.55 14.85
N LYS A 408 -16.63 -24.94 13.67
CA LYS A 408 -16.41 -23.50 13.49
C LYS A 408 -17.33 -22.66 14.38
N ASN A 409 -18.64 -22.97 14.42
CA ASN A 409 -19.59 -22.23 15.24
C ASN A 409 -19.23 -22.33 16.73
N ASP A 410 -18.84 -23.53 17.18
CA ASP A 410 -18.38 -23.73 18.55
C ASP A 410 -17.08 -22.94 18.85
N MET A 411 -16.13 -22.89 17.90
CA MET A 411 -14.91 -22.09 18.03
C MET A 411 -15.20 -20.58 18.13
N VAL A 412 -16.09 -20.06 17.28
CA VAL A 412 -16.50 -18.65 17.27
C VAL A 412 -17.18 -18.27 18.58
N GLU A 413 -18.05 -19.14 19.09
CA GLU A 413 -18.70 -18.95 20.39
C GLU A 413 -17.68 -18.82 21.52
N VAL A 414 -16.66 -19.69 21.53
CA VAL A 414 -15.55 -19.66 22.50
C VAL A 414 -14.74 -18.35 22.40
N VAL A 415 -14.39 -17.91 21.20
CA VAL A 415 -13.62 -16.66 20.99
C VAL A 415 -14.42 -15.44 21.46
N ARG A 416 -15.74 -15.40 21.26
CA ARG A 416 -16.61 -14.28 21.68
C ARG A 416 -16.55 -14.00 23.19
N PHE A 417 -16.28 -15.00 24.03
CA PHE A 417 -16.11 -14.80 25.49
C PHE A 417 -14.90 -13.91 25.84
N THR A 418 -13.92 -13.79 24.94
CA THR A 418 -12.77 -12.91 25.14
C THR A 418 -13.05 -11.44 24.85
N ARG A 419 -14.24 -11.09 24.34
CA ARG A 419 -14.60 -9.72 23.96
C ARG A 419 -14.44 -8.74 25.11
N SER A 420 -15.19 -8.94 26.21
CA SER A 420 -15.15 -8.05 27.38
C SER A 420 -13.72 -7.80 27.90
N PRO A 421 -12.90 -8.83 28.16
CA PRO A 421 -11.54 -8.58 28.63
C PRO A 421 -10.59 -7.96 27.58
N ILE A 422 -10.91 -8.00 26.29
CA ILE A 422 -10.10 -7.36 25.24
C ILE A 422 -10.53 -5.90 25.00
N THR A 423 -11.83 -5.60 25.05
CA THR A 423 -12.37 -4.27 24.72
C THR A 423 -12.42 -3.30 25.91
N CYS A 424 -12.28 -3.79 27.14
CA CYS A 424 -12.44 -2.98 28.37
C CYS A 424 -11.55 -1.73 28.46
N GLY A 425 -10.36 -1.75 27.83
CA GLY A 425 -9.44 -0.60 27.84
C GLY A 425 -9.96 0.61 27.07
N CYS A 426 -10.75 0.38 26.03
CA CYS A 426 -11.40 1.42 25.25
C CYS A 426 -12.53 2.08 26.05
N THR A 427 -13.43 1.28 26.65
CA THR A 427 -14.62 1.76 27.36
C THR A 427 -14.30 2.63 28.57
N VAL A 428 -13.28 2.26 29.35
CA VAL A 428 -12.85 3.01 30.54
C VAL A 428 -12.16 4.32 30.16
N ARG A 429 -11.33 4.33 29.10
CA ARG A 429 -10.59 5.53 28.67
C ARG A 429 -11.48 6.56 27.97
N LEU A 430 -12.46 6.12 27.18
CA LEU A 430 -13.53 6.97 26.63
C LEU A 430 -14.16 7.88 27.70
N GLU A 431 -14.24 7.37 28.91
CA GLU A 431 -14.90 8.03 30.02
C GLU A 431 -13.99 8.91 30.87
N ILE A 432 -12.72 8.48 31.06
CA ILE A 432 -11.69 9.32 31.68
C ILE A 432 -11.44 10.56 30.82
N ALA A 433 -11.27 10.36 29.51
CA ALA A 433 -11.16 11.41 28.50
C ALA A 433 -12.25 12.46 28.64
N ARG A 434 -13.48 12.00 28.74
CA ARG A 434 -14.68 12.83 28.78
C ARG A 434 -14.84 13.59 30.10
N LYS A 435 -14.61 12.94 31.25
CA LYS A 435 -14.59 13.60 32.56
C LYS A 435 -13.47 14.64 32.68
N LYS A 436 -12.30 14.38 32.10
CA LYS A 436 -11.16 15.32 32.06
C LYS A 436 -11.52 16.56 31.22
N ALA A 437 -12.18 16.34 30.08
CA ALA A 437 -12.63 17.41 29.19
C ALA A 437 -13.79 18.24 29.80
N GLU A 438 -14.72 17.61 30.55
CA GLU A 438 -15.80 18.28 31.29
C GLU A 438 -15.31 19.12 32.49
N SER A 439 -14.14 18.80 33.09
CA SER A 439 -13.66 19.42 34.34
C SER A 439 -12.55 20.45 34.19
N GLN A 440 -11.74 20.39 33.12
CA GLN A 440 -10.55 21.25 32.96
C GLN A 440 -10.72 22.39 31.95
N GLY A 441 -11.84 22.45 31.22
CA GLY A 441 -12.07 23.44 30.19
C GLY A 441 -11.18 23.21 28.96
N THR A 442 -11.79 22.92 27.82
CA THR A 442 -11.10 22.60 26.56
C THR A 442 -10.59 23.84 25.81
N GLU A 443 -10.38 24.97 26.49
CA GLU A 443 -9.96 26.23 25.86
C GLU A 443 -8.60 26.13 25.16
N ALA A 444 -7.68 25.28 25.66
CA ALA A 444 -6.44 24.98 24.97
C ALA A 444 -6.69 24.22 23.65
N LEU A 445 -7.55 23.19 23.67
CA LEU A 445 -7.91 22.36 22.51
C LEU A 445 -8.69 23.15 21.42
N ILE A 446 -9.41 24.21 21.82
CA ILE A 446 -10.20 25.09 20.93
C ILE A 446 -9.32 25.92 19.99
N SER A 447 -8.10 26.26 20.39
CA SER A 447 -7.15 26.99 19.51
C SER A 447 -6.31 26.07 18.61
N ILE A 448 -6.47 24.73 18.76
CA ILE A 448 -5.51 23.72 18.28
C ILE A 448 -6.01 22.92 17.05
N LEU A 449 -7.28 23.05 16.65
CA LEU A 449 -7.92 22.25 15.59
C LEU A 449 -7.59 22.66 14.13
N GLY A 450 -6.34 23.07 13.87
CA GLY A 450 -5.85 23.47 12.53
C GLY A 450 -5.14 22.36 11.74
N GLY A 451 -4.85 21.20 12.35
CA GLY A 451 -3.84 20.25 11.85
C GLY A 451 -4.30 19.06 11.00
N VAL A 452 -5.58 18.93 10.65
CA VAL A 452 -6.10 17.72 9.95
C VAL A 452 -5.97 17.79 8.41
N LEU A 453 -5.46 18.89 7.87
CA LEU A 453 -5.51 19.20 6.43
C LEU A 453 -4.30 18.74 5.60
N VAL A 454 -3.41 17.95 6.18
CA VAL A 454 -2.15 17.54 5.55
C VAL A 454 -2.21 16.11 4.99
N ASP A 455 -3.21 15.31 5.38
CA ASP A 455 -3.30 13.90 5.00
C ASP A 455 -4.00 13.66 3.66
N ASP A 456 -3.21 13.18 2.69
CA ASP A 456 -3.58 12.92 1.30
C ASP A 456 -4.76 11.95 1.13
N ARG A 457 -4.95 11.07 2.11
CA ARG A 457 -5.97 10.01 2.07
C ARG A 457 -7.36 10.55 2.38
N VAL A 458 -7.48 11.67 3.09
CA VAL A 458 -8.77 12.24 3.54
C VAL A 458 -9.04 13.63 3.03
N LYS A 459 -8.01 14.37 2.63
CA LYS A 459 -8.16 15.78 2.24
C LYS A 459 -9.05 16.03 1.02
N HIS A 460 -9.26 15.03 0.16
CA HIS A 460 -10.14 15.17 -1.01
C HIS A 460 -11.62 15.32 -0.62
N PHE A 461 -12.03 14.84 0.56
CA PHE A 461 -13.37 15.09 1.11
C PHE A 461 -13.61 16.55 1.50
N PHE A 462 -12.54 17.33 1.63
CA PHE A 462 -12.58 18.74 2.01
C PHE A 462 -12.37 19.68 0.81
N GLN A 463 -12.24 19.15 -0.41
CA GLN A 463 -12.04 19.93 -1.63
C GLN A 463 -13.36 20.52 -2.15
N GLY A 464 -13.39 21.84 -2.38
CA GLY A 464 -14.60 22.58 -2.82
C GLY A 464 -15.55 23.01 -1.69
N SER A 465 -15.39 22.48 -0.48
CA SER A 465 -16.06 22.97 0.72
C SER A 465 -15.49 24.30 1.20
N LYS A 466 -16.33 25.12 1.86
CA LYS A 466 -15.86 26.30 2.61
C LYS A 466 -15.08 25.81 3.83
N LEU A 467 -13.78 25.60 3.66
CA LEU A 467 -12.91 24.95 4.63
C LEU A 467 -13.01 25.61 6.00
N ASP A 468 -13.01 26.95 6.04
CA ASP A 468 -13.17 27.72 7.27
C ASP A 468 -14.48 27.39 7.99
N ALA A 469 -15.58 27.24 7.24
CA ALA A 469 -16.88 26.89 7.80
C ALA A 469 -16.95 25.41 8.23
N VAL A 470 -16.28 24.50 7.50
CA VAL A 470 -16.20 23.08 7.88
C VAL A 470 -15.34 22.91 9.12
N MET A 471 -14.19 23.57 9.20
CA MET A 471 -13.33 23.60 10.38
C MET A 471 -14.04 24.22 11.58
N GLU A 472 -14.79 25.31 11.38
CA GLU A 472 -15.59 25.91 12.45
C GLU A 472 -16.71 24.97 12.91
N SER A 473 -17.37 24.27 11.98
CA SER A 473 -18.45 23.33 12.25
C SER A 473 -17.93 22.06 12.95
N GLN A 474 -16.86 21.46 12.44
CA GLN A 474 -16.16 20.33 13.06
C GLN A 474 -15.54 20.72 14.40
N GLY A 475 -15.01 21.94 14.51
CA GLY A 475 -14.49 22.47 15.77
C GLY A 475 -15.57 22.60 16.83
N LYS A 476 -16.76 23.12 16.46
CA LYS A 476 -17.93 23.13 17.35
C LYS A 476 -18.44 21.72 17.69
N TYR A 477 -18.35 20.78 16.75
CA TYR A 477 -18.72 19.39 17.00
C TYR A 477 -17.74 18.72 17.96
N PHE A 478 -16.43 18.90 17.77
CA PHE A 478 -15.41 18.39 18.68
C PHE A 478 -15.45 19.07 20.04
N GLN A 479 -15.73 20.37 20.10
CA GLN A 479 -16.04 21.07 21.35
C GLN A 479 -17.18 20.38 22.09
N GLN A 480 -18.28 20.06 21.42
CA GLN A 480 -19.39 19.32 22.02
C GLN A 480 -19.00 17.88 22.39
N LEU A 481 -18.25 17.17 21.54
CA LEU A 481 -17.77 15.81 21.79
C LEU A 481 -16.85 15.75 23.02
N PHE A 482 -16.04 16.78 23.21
CA PHE A 482 -15.14 16.97 24.34
C PHE A 482 -15.79 17.75 25.50
N GLY A 483 -17.12 17.91 25.53
CA GLY A 483 -17.85 18.38 26.71
C GLY A 483 -17.98 19.90 26.92
N ALA A 484 -17.75 20.74 25.91
CA ALA A 484 -17.98 22.19 25.98
C ALA A 484 -19.48 22.56 26.00
N SER A 485 -19.81 23.68 26.65
CA SER A 485 -21.20 24.15 26.86
C SER A 485 -21.86 24.78 25.63
N SER A 486 -21.10 25.21 24.62
CA SER A 486 -21.61 25.70 23.34
C SER A 486 -21.73 24.56 22.32
N GLY A 487 -22.95 24.10 22.03
CA GLY A 487 -23.22 22.95 21.18
C GLY A 487 -23.22 23.24 19.68
N TYR A 488 -22.82 22.25 18.90
CA TYR A 488 -23.03 22.14 17.46
C TYR A 488 -24.53 22.13 17.15
N ARG A 489 -24.99 23.03 16.26
CA ARG A 489 -26.39 23.13 15.81
C ARG A 489 -26.60 22.76 14.33
N GLY A 490 -25.61 22.10 13.72
CA GLY A 490 -25.68 21.67 12.32
C GLY A 490 -26.50 20.39 12.14
N ARG A 491 -26.45 19.83 10.92
CA ARG A 491 -27.13 18.57 10.57
C ARG A 491 -26.48 17.36 11.26
N ASP A 492 -27.21 16.26 11.37
CA ASP A 492 -26.69 15.05 12.00
C ASP A 492 -25.54 14.41 11.20
N LEU A 493 -24.59 13.76 11.89
CA LEU A 493 -23.39 13.17 11.27
C LEU A 493 -23.71 12.18 10.15
N PRO A 494 -24.62 11.21 10.32
CA PRO A 494 -25.02 10.28 9.26
C PRO A 494 -25.65 10.99 8.05
N GLU A 495 -26.42 12.06 8.28
CA GLU A 495 -27.07 12.80 7.19
C GLU A 495 -26.04 13.56 6.35
N ILE A 496 -25.07 14.22 7.01
CA ILE A 496 -23.97 14.94 6.34
C ILE A 496 -23.07 13.99 5.54
N HIS A 497 -22.77 12.83 6.10
CA HIS A 497 -21.87 11.87 5.48
C HIS A 497 -22.57 10.90 4.52
N SER A 498 -23.90 10.88 4.45
CA SER A 498 -24.67 10.01 3.54
C SER A 498 -24.33 10.23 2.05
N THR A 499 -23.97 11.45 1.67
CA THR A 499 -23.59 11.81 0.29
C THR A 499 -22.09 11.67 0.03
N ILE A 500 -21.30 11.38 1.06
CA ILE A 500 -19.84 11.36 1.02
C ILE A 500 -19.38 9.90 1.17
N GLN A 501 -18.62 9.40 0.21
CA GLN A 501 -18.20 8.00 0.15
C GLN A 501 -16.98 7.73 1.06
N ILE A 502 -17.14 7.98 2.36
CA ILE A 502 -16.10 7.70 3.36
C ILE A 502 -16.05 6.19 3.62
N SER A 503 -14.87 5.59 3.45
CA SER A 503 -14.60 4.18 3.74
C SER A 503 -13.82 4.07 5.05
N ASP A 504 -13.64 2.86 5.57
CA ASP A 504 -12.80 2.63 6.75
C ASP A 504 -11.38 3.15 6.59
N PHE A 505 -10.80 2.95 5.41
CA PHE A 505 -9.46 3.47 5.09
C PHE A 505 -9.39 4.99 5.24
N HIS A 506 -10.43 5.69 4.80
CA HIS A 506 -10.51 7.14 4.93
C HIS A 506 -10.67 7.57 6.39
N PHE A 507 -11.50 6.89 7.17
CA PHE A 507 -11.67 7.21 8.59
C PHE A 507 -10.38 6.93 9.39
N ASP A 508 -9.69 5.82 9.15
CA ASP A 508 -8.40 5.49 9.79
C ASP A 508 -7.36 6.57 9.55
N SER A 509 -7.30 7.02 8.31
CA SER A 509 -6.36 8.05 7.89
C SER A 509 -6.65 9.36 8.62
N PHE A 510 -7.93 9.74 8.73
CA PHE A 510 -8.36 10.91 9.49
C PHE A 510 -7.95 10.81 10.97
N MET A 511 -8.13 9.64 11.57
CA MET A 511 -7.75 9.38 12.97
C MET A 511 -6.24 9.47 13.19
N GLU A 512 -5.45 8.98 12.24
CA GLU A 512 -3.98 9.10 12.24
C GLU A 512 -3.55 10.56 12.11
N SER A 513 -4.15 11.33 11.18
CA SER A 513 -3.85 12.75 11.04
C SER A 513 -4.19 13.53 12.31
N CYS A 514 -5.30 13.19 12.97
CA CYS A 514 -5.68 13.84 14.23
C CYS A 514 -4.68 13.53 15.35
N ARG A 515 -4.24 12.28 15.45
CA ARG A 515 -3.20 11.86 16.40
C ARG A 515 -1.88 12.58 16.16
N GLU A 516 -1.41 12.62 14.91
CA GLU A 516 -0.18 13.33 14.52
C GLU A 516 -0.28 14.84 14.77
N ALA A 517 -1.43 15.44 14.48
CA ALA A 517 -1.69 16.84 14.79
C ALA A 517 -1.62 17.11 16.29
N PHE A 518 -2.24 16.27 17.12
CA PHE A 518 -2.13 16.42 18.58
C PHE A 518 -0.68 16.25 19.06
N GLN A 519 0.08 15.30 18.50
CA GLN A 519 1.49 15.08 18.85
C GLN A 519 2.38 16.27 18.45
N ALA A 520 2.21 16.79 17.23
CA ALA A 520 2.96 17.94 16.73
C ALA A 520 2.71 19.20 17.57
N MET A 521 1.56 19.28 18.24
CA MET A 521 1.14 20.39 19.08
C MET A 521 1.48 20.19 20.56
N GLY A 522 2.24 19.14 20.90
CA GLY A 522 2.75 18.90 22.24
C GLY A 522 1.70 18.39 23.23
N VAL A 523 0.57 17.88 22.74
CA VAL A 523 -0.43 17.22 23.59
C VAL A 523 0.18 15.92 24.14
N ASP A 524 -0.02 15.64 25.42
CA ASP A 524 0.50 14.43 26.04
C ASP A 524 -0.22 13.18 25.49
N ASN A 525 0.52 12.07 25.32
CA ASN A 525 -0.01 10.85 24.69
C ASN A 525 -1.26 10.28 25.37
N GLU A 526 -1.46 10.54 26.67
CA GLU A 526 -2.66 10.12 27.41
C GLU A 526 -3.89 10.92 26.94
N THR A 527 -3.77 12.25 26.84
CA THR A 527 -4.81 13.12 26.28
C THR A 527 -5.05 12.85 24.79
N ILE A 528 -4.01 12.49 24.02
CA ILE A 528 -4.17 12.09 22.60
C ILE A 528 -4.97 10.80 22.47
N ASP A 529 -4.66 9.81 23.31
CA ASP A 529 -5.42 8.56 23.35
C ASP A 529 -6.87 8.81 23.74
N ASP A 530 -7.11 9.64 24.75
CA ASP A 530 -8.43 10.07 25.20
C ASP A 530 -9.25 10.70 24.05
N CYS A 531 -8.66 11.64 23.31
CA CYS A 531 -9.29 12.25 22.12
C CYS A 531 -9.51 11.24 21.00
N THR A 532 -8.54 10.36 20.74
CA THR A 532 -8.65 9.32 19.71
C THR A 532 -9.84 8.40 20.00
N VAL A 533 -9.99 7.97 21.24
CA VAL A 533 -11.06 7.02 21.62
C VAL A 533 -12.44 7.69 21.53
N LEU A 534 -12.55 8.98 21.87
CA LEU A 534 -13.79 9.75 21.66
C LEU A 534 -14.14 9.90 20.18
N MET A 535 -13.16 10.19 19.32
CA MET A 535 -13.36 10.34 17.88
C MET A 535 -13.68 9.00 17.19
N GLU A 536 -13.05 7.90 17.61
CA GLU A 536 -13.29 6.56 17.07
C GLU A 536 -14.75 6.11 17.26
N SER A 537 -15.42 6.57 18.32
CA SER A 537 -16.84 6.28 18.58
C SER A 537 -17.78 6.78 17.47
N LEU A 538 -17.32 7.71 16.61
CA LEU A 538 -18.11 8.27 15.52
C LEU A 538 -18.04 7.44 14.23
N ARG A 539 -17.19 6.41 14.15
CA ARG A 539 -16.95 5.63 12.91
C ARG A 539 -18.23 5.12 12.27
N LEU A 540 -19.12 4.51 13.05
CA LEU A 540 -20.38 3.94 12.57
C LEU A 540 -21.38 4.99 12.05
N GLN A 541 -21.18 6.27 12.40
CA GLN A 541 -22.00 7.39 11.95
C GLN A 541 -21.40 8.09 10.71
N ILE A 542 -20.12 7.87 10.43
CA ILE A 542 -19.36 8.58 9.39
C ILE A 542 -19.04 7.67 8.20
N VAL A 543 -18.66 6.41 8.41
CA VAL A 543 -18.31 5.47 7.34
C VAL A 543 -19.56 4.97 6.62
N ASN A 544 -19.53 4.96 5.28
CA ASN A 544 -20.63 4.43 4.48
C ASN A 544 -20.74 2.91 4.65
N LYS A 545 -21.91 2.45 5.11
CA LYS A 545 -22.24 1.02 5.30
C LYS A 545 -21.98 0.14 4.08
N GLN A 546 -22.12 0.67 2.86
CA GLN A 546 -21.85 -0.08 1.62
C GLN A 546 -20.35 -0.28 1.36
N LEU A 547 -19.51 0.61 1.91
CA LEU A 547 -18.05 0.59 1.81
C LEU A 547 -17.37 -0.05 3.04
N MET A 548 -18.15 -0.50 4.03
CA MET A 548 -17.66 -1.31 5.16
C MET A 548 -17.46 -2.79 4.81
N ASN A 549 -17.86 -3.21 3.60
CA ASN A 549 -17.71 -4.60 3.14
C ASN A 549 -16.28 -4.84 2.64
N HIS A 550 -15.43 -5.41 3.50
CA HIS A 550 -14.14 -5.94 3.10
C HIS A 550 -14.31 -7.40 2.66
N ASP A 551 -13.91 -7.74 1.42
CA ASP A 551 -13.89 -9.12 0.93
C ASP A 551 -12.66 -9.86 1.48
N VAL A 552 -12.72 -10.14 2.79
CA VAL A 552 -11.70 -10.88 3.55
C VAL A 552 -11.41 -12.23 2.89
N LYS A 553 -12.44 -12.87 2.30
CA LYS A 553 -12.33 -14.14 1.58
C LYS A 553 -11.43 -14.03 0.36
N ARG A 554 -11.68 -13.08 -0.54
CA ARG A 554 -10.86 -12.87 -1.75
C ARG A 554 -9.41 -12.49 -1.40
N ALA A 555 -9.20 -11.65 -0.39
CA ALA A 555 -7.85 -11.26 0.04
C ALA A 555 -7.05 -12.45 0.59
N LEU A 556 -7.69 -13.32 1.38
CA LEU A 556 -7.08 -14.54 1.93
C LEU A 556 -6.85 -15.62 0.85
N GLU A 557 -7.78 -15.80 -0.09
CA GLU A 557 -7.62 -16.74 -1.21
C GLU A 557 -6.42 -16.38 -2.11
N MET A 558 -6.14 -15.09 -2.28
CA MET A 558 -4.96 -14.62 -3.03
C MET A 558 -3.65 -14.74 -2.22
N ALA A 559 -3.70 -14.52 -0.91
CA ALA A 559 -2.52 -14.54 -0.04
C ALA A 559 -2.04 -15.96 0.33
N ASN A 560 -2.95 -16.93 0.33
CA ASN A 560 -2.64 -18.33 0.61
C ASN A 560 -2.25 -19.15 -0.64
N GLN A 561 -2.20 -18.55 -1.82
CA GLN A 561 -1.57 -19.19 -2.96
C GLN A 561 -0.05 -19.15 -2.80
N LYS A 562 0.60 -20.32 -2.89
CA LYS A 562 2.04 -20.39 -3.04
C LYS A 562 2.47 -19.47 -4.20
N PRO A 563 3.63 -18.78 -4.13
CA PRO A 563 4.16 -18.03 -5.27
C PRO A 563 4.15 -18.87 -6.55
N LEU A 564 3.95 -18.24 -7.70
CA LEU A 564 3.94 -18.95 -8.98
C LEU A 564 5.23 -19.78 -9.15
N TYR A 565 6.36 -19.29 -8.64
CA TYR A 565 7.62 -20.05 -8.51
C TYR A 565 7.44 -21.45 -7.90
N ASP A 566 6.83 -21.53 -6.72
CA ASP A 566 6.61 -22.79 -6.00
C ASP A 566 5.57 -23.66 -6.69
N ARG A 567 4.52 -23.05 -7.26
CA ARG A 567 3.47 -23.75 -8.02
C ARG A 567 4.00 -24.36 -9.32
N LEU A 568 5.00 -23.74 -9.94
CA LEU A 568 5.69 -24.28 -11.12
C LEU A 568 6.71 -25.38 -10.78
N GLY A 569 7.00 -25.62 -9.49
CA GLY A 569 7.96 -26.64 -9.05
C GLY A 569 9.34 -26.10 -8.65
N GLY A 570 9.47 -24.79 -8.42
CA GLY A 570 10.67 -24.14 -7.91
C GLY A 570 11.87 -24.17 -8.86
N GLU A 571 13.08 -24.01 -8.31
CA GLU A 571 14.34 -23.82 -9.07
C GLU A 571 14.56 -24.94 -10.09
N ASN A 572 14.35 -26.20 -9.71
CA ASN A 572 14.62 -27.34 -10.57
C ASN A 572 13.71 -27.36 -11.81
N SER A 573 12.44 -26.99 -11.64
CA SER A 573 11.49 -26.92 -12.75
C SER A 573 11.81 -25.75 -13.67
N LEU A 574 12.20 -24.61 -13.09
CA LEU A 574 12.56 -23.42 -13.83
C LEU A 574 13.89 -23.58 -14.58
N GLU A 575 14.91 -24.18 -13.97
CA GLU A 575 16.18 -24.50 -14.62
C GLU A 575 15.95 -25.44 -15.80
N LYS A 576 15.14 -26.49 -15.62
CA LYS A 576 14.75 -27.41 -16.69
C LYS A 576 13.98 -26.69 -17.81
N LEU A 577 13.07 -25.77 -17.47
CA LEU A 577 12.35 -24.95 -18.46
C LEU A 577 13.32 -24.13 -19.31
N ILE A 578 14.21 -23.40 -18.65
CA ILE A 578 15.16 -22.54 -19.34
C ILE A 578 16.12 -23.36 -20.19
N ASP A 579 16.58 -24.51 -19.69
CA ASP A 579 17.44 -25.39 -20.47
C ASP A 579 16.79 -25.86 -21.76
N LEU A 580 15.59 -26.44 -21.67
CA LEU A 580 14.86 -26.95 -22.83
C LEU A 580 14.44 -25.83 -23.79
N ALA A 581 14.01 -24.68 -23.26
CA ALA A 581 13.62 -23.55 -24.08
C ALA A 581 14.81 -22.99 -24.87
N TYR A 582 15.99 -22.86 -24.24
CA TYR A 582 17.18 -22.40 -24.96
C TYR A 582 17.73 -23.43 -25.94
N ASP A 583 17.64 -24.73 -25.62
CA ASP A 583 18.04 -25.78 -26.56
C ASP A 583 17.18 -25.73 -27.85
N LYS A 584 15.88 -25.44 -27.71
CA LYS A 584 14.99 -25.16 -28.85
C LYS A 584 15.33 -23.85 -29.54
N ALA A 585 15.55 -22.77 -28.80
CA ALA A 585 15.88 -21.46 -29.38
C ALA A 585 17.21 -21.46 -30.16
N LEU A 586 18.17 -22.30 -29.76
CA LEU A 586 19.43 -22.52 -30.47
C LEU A 586 19.27 -23.27 -31.80
N GLN A 587 18.18 -24.02 -31.95
CA GLN A 587 17.85 -24.75 -33.18
C GLN A 587 16.79 -24.03 -34.02
N ASP A 588 16.09 -23.05 -33.46
CA ASP A 588 15.06 -22.27 -34.16
C ASP A 588 15.71 -21.27 -35.12
N ASP A 589 15.43 -21.41 -36.42
CA ASP A 589 15.97 -20.54 -37.47
C ASP A 589 15.68 -19.06 -37.23
N ARG A 590 14.64 -18.71 -36.47
CA ARG A 590 14.25 -17.32 -36.16
C ARG A 590 15.05 -16.71 -35.02
N LEU A 591 15.72 -17.52 -34.20
CA LEU A 591 16.42 -17.06 -32.99
C LEU A 591 17.90 -17.43 -32.94
N ARG A 592 18.29 -18.51 -33.64
CA ARG A 592 19.64 -19.07 -33.59
C ARG A 592 20.73 -18.03 -33.86
N SER A 593 20.50 -17.09 -34.78
CA SER A 593 21.45 -16.04 -35.18
C SER A 593 21.95 -15.19 -33.99
N PHE A 594 21.11 -14.95 -32.98
CA PHE A 594 21.45 -14.16 -31.78
C PHE A 594 22.41 -14.88 -30.82
N PHE A 595 22.50 -16.21 -30.90
CA PHE A 595 23.29 -17.02 -29.97
C PHE A 595 24.62 -17.51 -30.56
N GLU A 596 24.82 -17.41 -31.88
CA GLU A 596 26.00 -17.97 -32.55
C GLU A 596 27.32 -17.33 -32.10
N LYS A 597 27.36 -16.01 -31.92
CA LYS A 597 28.54 -15.29 -31.43
C LYS A 597 28.81 -15.50 -29.94
N ASN A 598 27.81 -15.97 -29.20
CA ASN A 598 27.82 -16.07 -27.74
C ASN A 598 27.71 -17.52 -27.25
N LYS A 599 28.03 -18.53 -28.08
CA LYS A 599 27.95 -19.96 -27.68
C LYS A 599 28.67 -20.26 -26.36
N ALA A 600 29.82 -19.63 -26.12
CA ALA A 600 30.57 -19.77 -24.87
C ALA A 600 29.88 -19.15 -23.63
N LYS A 601 28.88 -18.28 -23.82
CA LYS A 601 28.13 -17.58 -22.77
C LYS A 601 26.71 -18.13 -22.57
N VAL A 602 26.25 -19.07 -23.38
CA VAL A 602 24.88 -19.61 -23.31
C VAL A 602 24.55 -20.14 -21.92
N THR A 603 25.47 -20.86 -21.27
CA THR A 603 25.28 -21.34 -19.89
C THR A 603 25.07 -20.19 -18.89
N THR A 604 25.81 -19.09 -19.04
CA THR A 604 25.65 -17.89 -18.21
C THR A 604 24.32 -17.19 -18.49
N ILE A 605 23.89 -17.15 -19.75
CA ILE A 605 22.60 -16.55 -20.15
C ILE A 605 21.44 -17.38 -19.57
N LYS A 606 21.49 -18.71 -19.68
CA LYS A 606 20.51 -19.62 -19.06
C LYS A 606 20.39 -19.35 -17.56
N LYS A 607 21.52 -19.29 -16.83
CA LYS A 607 21.52 -18.96 -15.40
C LYS A 607 20.87 -17.61 -15.10
N LYS A 608 21.22 -16.55 -15.83
CA LYS A 608 20.62 -15.22 -15.65
C LYS A 608 19.13 -15.22 -15.95
N MET A 609 18.69 -15.96 -16.97
CA MET A 609 17.27 -16.10 -17.29
C MET A 609 16.51 -16.84 -16.18
N THR A 610 17.07 -17.93 -15.62
CA THR A 610 16.48 -18.64 -14.47
C THR A 610 16.32 -17.69 -13.27
N GLN A 611 17.35 -16.90 -12.96
CA GLN A 611 17.29 -15.92 -11.87
C GLN A 611 16.28 -14.80 -12.14
N PHE A 612 16.23 -14.30 -13.37
CA PHE A 612 15.30 -13.26 -13.79
C PHE A 612 13.85 -13.73 -13.65
N ILE A 613 13.50 -14.85 -14.27
CA ILE A 613 12.15 -15.40 -14.19
C ILE A 613 11.82 -15.80 -12.75
N GLY A 614 12.76 -16.42 -12.04
CA GLY A 614 12.59 -16.83 -10.65
C GLY A 614 12.21 -15.66 -9.75
N GLY A 615 12.95 -14.55 -9.82
CA GLY A 615 12.61 -13.34 -9.07
C GLY A 615 11.30 -12.69 -9.50
N LEU A 616 11.00 -12.71 -10.80
CA LEU A 616 9.76 -12.13 -11.36
C LEU A 616 8.50 -12.82 -10.82
N ILE A 617 8.55 -14.14 -10.58
CA ILE A 617 7.39 -14.95 -10.17
C ILE A 617 7.37 -15.33 -8.68
N GLY A 618 8.16 -14.62 -7.86
CA GLY A 618 8.16 -14.74 -6.41
C GLY A 618 9.10 -15.81 -5.84
N GLY A 619 10.13 -16.19 -6.59
CA GLY A 619 11.20 -17.08 -6.13
C GLY A 619 12.21 -16.40 -5.19
N PRO A 620 13.09 -17.17 -4.54
CA PRO A 620 13.99 -16.69 -3.48
C PRO A 620 15.16 -15.83 -3.99
N VAL A 621 15.41 -15.83 -5.31
CA VAL A 621 16.49 -15.08 -5.96
C VAL A 621 15.94 -13.79 -6.54
N THR A 622 16.53 -12.66 -6.16
CA THR A 622 16.19 -11.37 -6.75
C THR A 622 17.11 -11.03 -7.91
N TYR A 623 16.52 -10.57 -9.01
CA TYR A 623 17.22 -10.10 -10.21
C TYR A 623 16.90 -8.62 -10.43
N ASP A 624 17.93 -7.78 -10.58
CA ASP A 624 17.75 -6.36 -10.90
C ASP A 624 17.58 -6.22 -12.42
N GLY A 625 16.34 -5.98 -12.87
CA GLY A 625 15.97 -5.91 -14.29
C GLY A 625 16.64 -4.78 -15.09
N LYS A 626 17.39 -3.87 -14.44
CA LYS A 626 18.02 -2.70 -15.05
C LYS A 626 18.96 -3.01 -16.22
N ASP A 627 19.58 -4.19 -16.22
CA ASP A 627 20.51 -4.59 -17.27
C ASP A 627 19.83 -5.09 -18.56
N LEU A 628 18.51 -5.31 -18.55
CA LEU A 628 17.80 -5.85 -19.72
C LEU A 628 17.88 -4.92 -20.92
N LEU A 629 17.52 -3.65 -20.75
CA LEU A 629 17.53 -2.70 -21.85
C LEU A 629 18.94 -2.47 -22.43
N PRO A 630 19.98 -2.15 -21.62
CA PRO A 630 21.34 -2.01 -22.13
C PRO A 630 21.87 -3.26 -22.84
N ALA A 631 21.53 -4.45 -22.34
CA ALA A 631 21.98 -5.71 -22.94
C ALA A 631 21.36 -5.97 -24.31
N HIS A 632 20.11 -5.57 -24.54
CA HIS A 632 19.36 -5.86 -25.77
C HIS A 632 19.27 -4.67 -26.74
N TYR A 633 19.62 -3.44 -26.35
CA TYR A 633 19.45 -2.24 -27.18
C TYR A 633 20.17 -2.32 -28.55
N GLY A 634 21.41 -2.78 -28.56
CA GLY A 634 22.19 -2.97 -29.78
C GLY A 634 21.83 -4.25 -30.55
N MET A 635 20.96 -5.08 -29.99
CA MET A 635 20.50 -6.30 -30.66
C MET A 635 19.31 -5.93 -31.57
N ASN A 636 19.28 -6.47 -32.79
CA ASN A 636 18.17 -6.29 -33.72
C ASN A 636 16.99 -7.22 -33.37
N ILE A 637 16.63 -7.28 -32.09
CA ILE A 637 15.54 -8.12 -31.58
C ILE A 637 14.22 -7.39 -31.83
N THR A 638 13.38 -8.00 -32.66
CA THR A 638 12.08 -7.48 -33.05
C THR A 638 11.00 -8.03 -32.12
N ASN A 639 9.77 -7.50 -32.22
CA ASN A 639 8.62 -8.09 -31.54
C ASN A 639 8.38 -9.54 -31.97
N PHE A 640 8.59 -9.83 -33.26
CA PHE A 640 8.54 -11.19 -33.79
C PHE A 640 9.51 -12.12 -33.06
N HIS A 641 10.77 -11.72 -32.88
CA HIS A 641 11.75 -12.53 -32.14
C HIS A 641 11.34 -12.75 -30.67
N PHE A 642 10.81 -11.72 -30.01
CA PHE A 642 10.32 -11.83 -28.64
C PHE A 642 9.12 -12.81 -28.52
N ASP A 643 8.17 -12.73 -29.45
CA ASP A 643 7.01 -13.62 -29.52
C ASP A 643 7.40 -15.09 -29.78
N VAL A 644 8.43 -15.32 -30.61
CA VAL A 644 9.00 -16.66 -30.81
C VAL A 644 9.56 -17.20 -29.49
N MET A 645 10.29 -16.38 -28.73
CA MET A 645 10.83 -16.82 -27.43
C MET A 645 9.72 -17.13 -26.42
N LEU A 646 8.68 -16.30 -26.31
CA LEU A 646 7.52 -16.58 -25.45
C LEU A 646 6.82 -17.87 -25.88
N THR A 647 6.68 -18.11 -27.18
CA THR A 647 6.09 -19.35 -27.71
C THR A 647 6.92 -20.56 -27.31
N ILE A 648 8.24 -20.49 -27.43
CA ILE A 648 9.12 -21.58 -27.03
C ILE A 648 8.98 -21.85 -25.53
N LEU A 649 8.93 -20.81 -24.69
CA LEU A 649 8.71 -20.97 -23.24
C LEU A 649 7.35 -21.61 -22.94
N ALA A 650 6.27 -21.10 -23.54
CA ALA A 650 4.91 -21.61 -23.34
C ALA A 650 4.77 -23.07 -23.80
N THR A 651 5.25 -23.39 -25.00
CA THR A 651 5.18 -24.76 -25.53
C THR A 651 6.05 -25.73 -24.73
N THR A 652 7.18 -25.27 -24.19
CA THR A 652 8.05 -26.10 -23.34
C THR A 652 7.40 -26.39 -21.99
N LEU A 653 6.79 -25.39 -21.37
CA LEU A 653 5.97 -25.57 -20.17
C LEU A 653 4.85 -26.59 -20.39
N LEU A 654 4.07 -26.42 -21.45
CA LEU A 654 2.88 -27.24 -21.71
C LEU A 654 3.23 -28.67 -22.14
N ASN A 655 4.18 -28.83 -23.07
CA ASN A 655 4.39 -30.10 -23.75
C ASN A 655 5.52 -30.94 -23.14
N ASP A 656 6.59 -30.31 -22.63
CA ASP A 656 7.78 -31.04 -22.15
C ASP A 656 7.88 -31.11 -20.62
N ILE A 657 7.40 -30.08 -19.93
CA ILE A 657 7.33 -30.06 -18.46
C ILE A 657 5.98 -30.60 -17.98
N GLY A 658 4.91 -30.35 -18.72
CA GLY A 658 3.56 -30.83 -18.41
C GLY A 658 2.89 -30.02 -17.30
N VAL A 659 3.13 -28.71 -17.26
CA VAL A 659 2.49 -27.81 -16.27
C VAL A 659 1.10 -27.41 -16.73
N GLU A 660 0.21 -27.17 -15.77
CA GLU A 660 -1.16 -26.76 -16.06
C GLU A 660 -1.19 -25.46 -16.87
N LYS A 661 -2.11 -25.39 -17.84
CA LYS A 661 -2.25 -24.23 -18.74
C LYS A 661 -2.44 -22.93 -17.98
N ALA A 662 -3.17 -22.95 -16.86
CA ALA A 662 -3.36 -21.77 -16.02
C ALA A 662 -2.02 -21.21 -15.49
N LEU A 663 -1.11 -22.08 -15.06
CA LEU A 663 0.22 -21.67 -14.57
C LEU A 663 1.11 -21.16 -15.70
N ALA A 664 1.05 -21.80 -16.86
CA ALA A 664 1.77 -21.33 -18.05
C ALA A 664 1.30 -19.94 -18.48
N ARG A 665 -0.01 -19.67 -18.46
CA ARG A 665 -0.58 -18.33 -18.72
C ARG A 665 -0.08 -17.30 -17.73
N GLU A 666 -0.10 -17.64 -16.45
CA GLU A 666 0.33 -16.73 -15.38
C GLU A 666 1.80 -16.31 -15.59
N LEU A 667 2.67 -17.25 -16.00
CA LEU A 667 4.07 -16.93 -16.36
C LEU A 667 4.17 -16.05 -17.61
N MET A 668 3.44 -16.37 -18.68
CA MET A 668 3.48 -15.58 -19.92
C MET A 668 3.00 -14.14 -19.69
N SER A 669 1.97 -13.98 -18.85
CA SER A 669 1.48 -12.66 -18.45
C SER A 669 2.53 -11.90 -17.63
N ALA A 670 3.25 -12.57 -16.73
CA ALA A 670 4.32 -11.95 -15.94
C ALA A 670 5.49 -11.47 -16.82
N LEU A 671 5.78 -12.18 -17.92
CA LEU A 671 6.88 -11.84 -18.84
C LEU A 671 6.54 -10.71 -19.82
N GLN A 672 5.26 -10.40 -20.04
CA GLN A 672 4.88 -9.43 -21.07
C GLN A 672 5.38 -7.99 -20.85
N PRO A 673 5.37 -7.44 -19.62
CA PRO A 673 5.91 -6.10 -19.36
C PRO A 673 7.38 -5.92 -19.78
N VAL A 674 8.14 -7.02 -19.86
CA VAL A 674 9.57 -7.02 -20.19
C VAL A 674 9.85 -6.75 -21.68
N ARG A 675 8.83 -6.90 -22.53
CA ARG A 675 8.95 -6.75 -23.99
C ARG A 675 9.64 -5.45 -24.40
N SER A 676 9.23 -4.32 -23.81
CA SER A 676 9.78 -3.03 -24.19
C SER A 676 11.27 -2.93 -23.91
N ASP A 677 11.77 -3.59 -22.86
CA ASP A 677 13.19 -3.55 -22.54
C ASP A 677 14.03 -4.39 -23.51
N VAL A 678 13.41 -5.40 -24.15
CA VAL A 678 14.09 -6.26 -25.12
C VAL A 678 14.00 -5.70 -26.55
N THR A 679 12.85 -5.13 -26.95
CA THR A 679 12.59 -4.73 -28.36
C THR A 679 12.80 -3.25 -28.65
N LYS A 680 12.98 -2.41 -27.62
CA LYS A 680 13.10 -0.94 -27.78
C LYS A 680 14.27 -0.54 -28.68
N GLY A 681 15.40 -1.24 -28.60
CA GLY A 681 16.57 -0.97 -29.44
C GLY A 681 16.30 -0.99 -30.94
N PHE A 682 15.68 -2.08 -31.43
CA PHE A 682 15.27 -2.22 -32.83
C PHE A 682 14.19 -1.20 -33.22
N THR A 683 13.17 -1.03 -32.37
CA THR A 683 12.02 -0.15 -32.63
C THR A 683 12.45 1.31 -32.79
N VAL A 684 13.33 1.78 -31.90
CA VAL A 684 13.84 3.15 -31.88
C VAL A 684 14.74 3.40 -33.08
N ARG A 685 15.80 2.59 -33.25
CA ARG A 685 16.75 2.78 -34.35
C ARG A 685 16.00 2.71 -35.69
N GLY A 686 15.05 1.77 -35.77
CA GLY A 686 14.13 1.55 -36.88
C GLY A 686 13.45 2.82 -37.40
N GLU A 687 12.89 3.61 -36.50
CA GLU A 687 12.17 4.81 -36.90
C GLU A 687 13.04 6.06 -36.97
N ILE A 688 14.17 6.12 -36.25
CA ILE A 688 15.17 7.19 -36.45
C ILE A 688 15.66 7.15 -37.90
N ALA A 689 15.97 5.95 -38.39
CA ALA A 689 16.33 5.75 -39.79
C ALA A 689 15.24 6.25 -40.74
N LYS A 690 13.97 5.92 -40.49
CA LYS A 690 12.83 6.36 -41.31
C LYS A 690 12.59 7.87 -41.25
N LYS A 691 12.78 8.51 -40.08
CA LYS A 691 12.66 9.97 -39.95
C LYS A 691 13.76 10.68 -40.73
N LYS A 692 15.03 10.27 -40.58
CA LYS A 692 16.15 10.78 -41.40
C LYS A 692 15.90 10.60 -42.90
N VAL A 693 15.32 9.46 -43.31
CA VAL A 693 14.88 9.21 -44.69
C VAL A 693 13.86 10.25 -45.18
N VAL A 694 12.88 10.61 -44.34
CA VAL A 694 11.82 11.55 -44.70
C VAL A 694 12.32 13.00 -44.71
N GLU A 695 13.24 13.35 -43.81
CA GLU A 695 13.81 14.70 -43.68
C GLU A 695 14.89 14.99 -44.73
N ASP A 696 15.83 14.08 -44.93
CA ASP A 696 16.95 14.26 -45.86
C ASP A 696 16.60 13.82 -47.29
N GLY A 697 15.50 13.07 -47.46
CA GLY A 697 15.16 12.32 -48.66
C GLY A 697 15.99 11.03 -48.76
N ILE A 698 15.38 9.94 -49.25
CA ILE A 698 16.08 8.65 -49.47
C ILE A 698 17.35 8.87 -50.32
N ASP A 699 17.31 9.81 -51.26
CA ASP A 699 18.38 10.16 -52.20
C ASP A 699 19.72 10.54 -51.53
N HIS A 700 19.71 10.91 -50.25
CA HIS A 700 20.90 11.27 -49.48
C HIS A 700 21.73 10.07 -48.99
N PHE A 701 21.12 8.88 -48.83
CA PHE A 701 21.85 7.68 -48.37
C PHE A 701 22.89 7.23 -49.37
N LEU A 702 22.51 7.15 -50.64
CA LEU A 702 23.45 6.85 -51.72
C LEU A 702 24.56 7.90 -51.79
N GLY A 703 24.24 9.19 -51.62
CA GLY A 703 25.22 10.28 -51.58
C GLY A 703 26.25 10.13 -50.46
N ARG A 704 25.80 9.85 -49.23
CA ARG A 704 26.67 9.64 -48.05
C ARG A 704 27.55 8.41 -48.14
N MET A 705 27.10 7.38 -48.87
CA MET A 705 27.93 6.20 -49.16
C MET A 705 28.96 6.45 -50.26
N GLY A 706 29.01 7.64 -50.88
CA GLY A 706 29.91 7.93 -52.01
C GLY A 706 29.28 7.65 -53.38
N GLY A 707 27.96 7.76 -53.48
CA GLY A 707 27.19 7.51 -54.69
C GLY A 707 27.10 6.02 -55.05
N ARG A 708 26.74 5.74 -56.30
CA ARG A 708 26.70 4.38 -56.86
C ARG A 708 28.04 3.67 -56.73
N ASP A 709 29.15 4.38 -56.93
CA ASP A 709 30.50 3.81 -56.88
C ASP A 709 30.89 3.37 -55.47
N GLY A 710 30.49 4.14 -54.46
CA GLY A 710 30.68 3.76 -53.07
C GLY A 710 29.83 2.56 -52.64
N LEU A 711 28.56 2.51 -53.06
CA LEU A 711 27.72 1.33 -52.86
C LEU A 711 28.27 0.09 -53.57
N LEU A 712 28.82 0.23 -54.79
CA LEU A 712 29.47 -0.87 -55.49
C LEU A 712 30.66 -1.44 -54.69
N LYS A 713 31.49 -0.59 -54.07
CA LYS A 713 32.58 -1.06 -53.19
C LYS A 713 32.06 -1.83 -51.98
N VAL A 714 30.97 -1.38 -51.37
CA VAL A 714 30.33 -2.10 -50.25
C VAL A 714 29.80 -3.44 -50.73
N ILE A 715 29.14 -3.47 -51.89
CA ILE A 715 28.62 -4.72 -52.48
C ILE A 715 29.77 -5.66 -52.83
N ASP A 716 30.89 -5.17 -53.33
CA ASP A 716 32.06 -6.01 -53.64
C ASP A 716 32.61 -6.67 -52.38
N SER A 717 32.77 -5.88 -51.32
CA SER A 717 33.13 -6.39 -50.00
C SER A 717 32.09 -7.38 -49.45
N LEU A 718 30.79 -7.11 -49.66
CA LEU A 718 29.72 -8.03 -49.27
C LEU A 718 29.87 -9.37 -49.97
N TYR A 719 30.12 -9.40 -51.27
CA TYR A 719 30.25 -10.66 -52.02
C TYR A 719 31.49 -11.45 -51.62
N GLU A 720 32.58 -10.78 -51.25
CA GLU A 720 33.75 -11.43 -50.63
C GLU A 720 33.37 -12.09 -49.29
N ILE A 721 32.58 -11.40 -48.45
CA ILE A 721 32.11 -11.94 -47.17
C ILE A 721 31.13 -13.10 -47.38
N LEU A 722 30.15 -12.95 -48.27
CA LEU A 722 29.14 -13.98 -48.55
C LEU A 722 29.73 -15.26 -49.15
N ALA A 723 30.81 -15.14 -49.93
CA ALA A 723 31.50 -16.30 -50.51
C ALA A 723 32.16 -17.20 -49.44
N GLU A 724 32.60 -16.59 -48.33
CA GLU A 724 33.23 -17.27 -47.21
C GLU A 724 32.23 -17.69 -46.12
N ASP A 725 31.04 -17.07 -46.07
CA ASP A 725 30.05 -17.35 -45.04
C ASP A 725 29.32 -18.68 -45.27
N ALA A 726 29.65 -19.68 -44.46
CA ALA A 726 29.07 -21.02 -44.54
C ALA A 726 27.54 -21.06 -44.39
N ARG A 727 26.91 -20.02 -43.83
CA ARG A 727 25.46 -19.93 -43.63
C ARG A 727 24.72 -19.59 -44.92
N VAL A 728 25.38 -18.89 -45.86
CA VAL A 728 24.73 -18.32 -47.05
C VAL A 728 25.46 -18.58 -48.36
N LYS A 729 26.74 -18.98 -48.34
CA LYS A 729 27.57 -19.18 -49.54
C LYS A 729 26.95 -20.10 -50.60
N GLU A 730 26.14 -21.07 -50.19
CA GLU A 730 25.47 -22.01 -51.10
C GLU A 730 24.43 -21.30 -52.00
N PHE A 731 23.85 -20.18 -51.56
CA PHE A 731 22.94 -19.36 -52.36
C PHE A 731 23.66 -18.48 -53.40
N PHE A 732 25.00 -18.33 -53.28
CA PHE A 732 25.81 -17.42 -54.08
C PHE A 732 26.86 -18.15 -54.95
N GLY A 733 26.76 -19.47 -55.13
CA GLY A 733 27.71 -20.27 -55.92
C GLY A 733 27.48 -20.24 -57.45
N GLY A 734 28.58 -20.14 -58.22
CA GLY A 734 28.69 -20.54 -59.64
C GLY A 734 28.18 -19.55 -60.69
N GLY A 735 29.10 -18.95 -61.48
CA GLY A 735 28.93 -18.37 -62.83
C GLY A 735 27.92 -17.22 -63.05
N VAL A 736 27.00 -16.98 -62.11
CA VAL A 736 25.88 -16.04 -62.18
C VAL A 736 26.06 -14.88 -61.17
N LEU A 737 27.17 -14.89 -60.42
CA LEU A 737 27.55 -13.91 -59.41
C LEU A 737 27.47 -12.47 -59.90
N GLU A 738 28.02 -12.16 -61.08
CA GLU A 738 27.96 -10.80 -61.65
C GLU A 738 26.52 -10.36 -61.91
N ARG A 739 25.65 -11.25 -62.41
CA ARG A 739 24.25 -10.93 -62.68
C ARG A 739 23.42 -10.72 -61.42
N ILE A 740 23.67 -11.52 -60.37
CA ILE A 740 22.99 -11.38 -59.06
C ILE A 740 23.49 -10.10 -58.39
N ARG A 741 24.80 -9.82 -58.45
CA ARG A 741 25.43 -8.58 -57.98
C ARG A 741 24.83 -7.36 -58.64
N ASP A 742 24.69 -7.35 -59.96
CA ASP A 742 24.10 -6.24 -60.70
C ASP A 742 22.62 -6.03 -60.34
N SER A 743 21.87 -7.13 -60.18
CA SER A 743 20.45 -7.09 -59.83
C SER A 743 20.24 -6.59 -58.38
N GLN A 744 21.04 -7.07 -57.44
CA GLN A 744 21.02 -6.60 -56.05
C GLN A 744 21.48 -5.15 -55.96
N THR A 745 22.50 -4.74 -56.72
CA THR A 745 22.92 -3.34 -56.81
C THR A 745 21.76 -2.46 -57.29
N ALA A 746 21.01 -2.88 -58.30
CA ALA A 746 19.86 -2.11 -58.79
C ALA A 746 18.75 -1.99 -57.72
N VAL A 747 18.44 -3.07 -56.99
CA VAL A 747 17.46 -3.06 -55.90
C VAL A 747 17.92 -2.15 -54.74
N LEU A 748 19.19 -2.25 -54.34
CA LEU A 748 19.77 -1.43 -53.27
C LEU A 748 19.89 0.04 -53.67
N VAL A 749 20.26 0.34 -54.92
CA VAL A 749 20.26 1.71 -55.45
C VAL A 749 18.86 2.29 -55.40
N GLU A 750 17.83 1.56 -55.84
CA GLU A 750 16.44 2.05 -55.77
C GLU A 750 15.94 2.21 -54.32
N LEU A 751 16.24 1.25 -53.45
CA LEU A 751 15.85 1.28 -52.03
C LEU A 751 16.53 2.43 -51.27
N LEU A 752 17.74 2.80 -51.66
CA LEU A 752 18.57 3.84 -51.04
C LEU A 752 18.58 5.15 -51.85
N GLY A 753 17.56 5.38 -52.68
CA GLY A 753 17.23 6.72 -53.22
C GLY A 753 17.94 7.09 -54.52
N GLY A 754 18.55 6.11 -55.17
CA GLY A 754 19.02 6.23 -56.53
C GLY A 754 17.88 6.18 -57.56
N PRO A 755 18.18 6.46 -58.83
CA PRO A 755 17.19 6.43 -59.89
C PRO A 755 16.53 5.05 -59.99
N LYS A 756 15.20 5.04 -60.12
CA LYS A 756 14.35 3.84 -60.31
C LYS A 756 14.67 3.14 -61.65
N THR A 757 15.83 2.53 -61.66
CA THR A 757 16.42 1.81 -62.79
C THR A 757 16.10 0.32 -62.69
N TYR A 758 15.64 -0.15 -61.52
CA TYR A 758 15.05 -1.45 -61.35
C TYR A 758 13.65 -1.46 -62.00
N ARG A 759 13.63 -1.68 -63.32
CA ARG A 759 12.37 -1.91 -64.04
C ARG A 759 11.83 -3.29 -63.71
N GLY A 760 10.98 -3.35 -62.71
CA GLY A 760 9.89 -4.34 -62.73
C GLY A 760 9.03 -4.08 -63.98
N ALA A 761 9.11 -4.99 -64.96
CA ALA A 761 8.49 -4.96 -66.30
C ALA A 761 9.17 -4.00 -67.31
N VAL A 762 9.75 -4.45 -68.43
CA VAL A 762 9.27 -5.41 -69.43
C VAL A 762 10.49 -6.08 -70.07
N ALA A 763 10.44 -7.42 -70.22
CA ALA A 763 11.45 -8.31 -70.81
C ALA A 763 12.57 -8.83 -69.86
N ARG A 764 12.21 -9.86 -69.08
CA ARG A 764 13.10 -10.91 -68.50
C ARG A 764 13.89 -10.61 -67.21
N SER A 765 13.28 -10.03 -66.17
CA SER A 765 13.76 -10.23 -64.78
C SER A 765 12.59 -10.38 -63.80
N ARG A 766 12.78 -11.22 -62.79
CA ARG A 766 11.76 -11.88 -61.95
C ARG A 766 11.48 -11.07 -60.68
N ASP A 767 10.21 -10.98 -60.31
CA ASP A 767 9.69 -10.53 -59.01
C ASP A 767 10.55 -11.09 -57.84
N LEU A 768 10.89 -10.26 -56.84
CA LEU A 768 11.69 -10.64 -55.67
C LEU A 768 11.12 -11.89 -54.98
N VAL A 769 9.80 -11.98 -54.87
CA VAL A 769 9.12 -13.16 -54.31
C VAL A 769 9.39 -14.38 -55.20
N ALA A 770 9.20 -14.25 -56.51
CA ALA A 770 9.39 -15.34 -57.47
C ALA A 770 10.84 -15.83 -57.57
N VAL A 771 11.84 -14.97 -57.34
CA VAL A 771 13.27 -15.36 -57.35
C VAL A 771 13.63 -16.17 -56.11
N HIS A 772 13.12 -15.79 -54.94
CA HIS A 772 13.49 -16.41 -53.68
C HIS A 772 12.62 -17.62 -53.30
N LYS A 773 11.42 -17.74 -53.87
CA LYS A 773 10.46 -18.84 -53.61
C LYS A 773 11.06 -20.24 -53.76
N THR A 774 11.98 -20.45 -54.70
CA THR A 774 12.60 -21.76 -54.95
C THR A 774 13.93 -21.98 -54.24
N LEU A 775 14.43 -20.96 -53.52
CA LEU A 775 15.76 -20.98 -52.91
C LEU A 775 15.73 -21.53 -51.48
N GLY A 776 14.56 -21.60 -50.82
CA GLY A 776 14.48 -22.10 -49.44
C GLY A 776 15.16 -21.19 -48.42
N VAL A 777 15.20 -19.88 -48.68
CA VAL A 777 15.72 -18.89 -47.73
C VAL A 777 14.83 -18.89 -46.49
N THR A 778 15.45 -18.83 -45.30
CA THR A 778 14.79 -18.83 -43.99
C THR A 778 15.16 -17.54 -43.25
N ASP A 779 14.54 -17.25 -42.10
CA ASP A 779 14.96 -16.10 -41.26
C ASP A 779 16.43 -16.16 -40.91
N TYR A 780 16.94 -17.37 -40.65
CA TYR A 780 18.34 -17.60 -40.36
C TYR A 780 19.25 -17.10 -41.48
N HIS A 781 18.90 -17.40 -42.73
CA HIS A 781 19.64 -16.97 -43.91
C HIS A 781 19.53 -15.46 -44.14
N PHE A 782 18.37 -14.87 -43.91
CA PHE A 782 18.17 -13.42 -44.04
C PHE A 782 18.92 -12.63 -42.97
N ASP A 783 18.90 -13.09 -41.71
CA ASP A 783 19.69 -12.52 -40.62
C ASP A 783 21.19 -12.63 -40.89
N ALA A 784 21.64 -13.79 -41.40
CA ALA A 784 23.02 -14.00 -41.78
C ALA A 784 23.46 -12.97 -42.83
N PHE A 785 22.62 -12.75 -43.86
CA PHE A 785 22.84 -11.72 -44.86
C PHE A 785 22.90 -10.31 -44.27
N LEU A 786 22.00 -9.92 -43.36
CA LEU A 786 22.05 -8.60 -42.72
C LEU A 786 23.32 -8.40 -41.89
N VAL A 787 23.77 -9.45 -41.19
CA VAL A 787 25.03 -9.41 -40.43
C VAL A 787 26.23 -9.23 -41.36
N ASP A 788 26.24 -9.91 -42.50
CA ASP A 788 27.33 -9.80 -43.47
C ASP A 788 27.30 -8.48 -44.22
N PHE A 789 26.11 -7.95 -44.48
CA PHE A 789 25.95 -6.62 -45.05
C PHE A 789 26.38 -5.51 -44.08
N HIS A 790 26.06 -5.65 -42.79
CA HIS A 790 26.59 -4.75 -41.77
C HIS A 790 28.12 -4.78 -41.75
N LYS A 791 28.76 -5.97 -41.82
CA LYS A 791 30.23 -6.06 -41.87
C LYS A 791 30.80 -5.36 -43.11
N ALA A 792 30.17 -5.53 -44.27
CA ALA A 792 30.58 -4.89 -45.51
C ALA A 792 30.48 -3.36 -45.43
N LEU A 793 29.38 -2.85 -44.86
CA LEU A 793 29.16 -1.43 -44.62
C LEU A 793 30.19 -0.84 -43.62
N SER A 794 30.48 -1.55 -42.53
CA SER A 794 31.51 -1.15 -41.54
C SER A 794 32.92 -1.15 -42.16
N GLY A 795 33.24 -2.16 -42.98
CA GLY A 795 34.52 -2.23 -43.71
C GLY A 795 34.68 -1.10 -44.73
N GLY A 796 33.58 -0.55 -45.24
CA GLY A 796 33.55 0.63 -46.11
C GLY A 796 33.85 1.95 -45.39
N GLY A 797 34.01 1.96 -44.06
CA GLY A 797 34.30 3.16 -43.27
C GLY A 797 33.10 4.11 -43.11
N LEU A 798 31.89 3.60 -43.27
CA LEU A 798 30.66 4.36 -43.06
C LEU A 798 30.40 4.58 -41.56
N ASP A 799 29.74 5.68 -41.22
CA ASP A 799 29.34 5.94 -39.84
C ASP A 799 28.28 4.94 -39.36
N GLU A 800 28.39 4.45 -38.13
CA GLU A 800 27.46 3.45 -37.53
C GLU A 800 25.98 3.87 -37.64
N ASP A 801 25.71 5.17 -37.54
CA ASP A 801 24.38 5.76 -37.71
C ASP A 801 23.80 5.50 -39.12
N LEU A 802 24.62 5.61 -40.16
CA LEU A 802 24.25 5.31 -41.55
C LEU A 802 24.13 3.80 -41.79
N ILE A 803 25.00 3.00 -41.17
CA ILE A 803 24.96 1.53 -41.26
C ILE A 803 23.64 1.01 -40.69
N ASP A 804 23.28 1.42 -39.47
CA ASP A 804 22.02 1.08 -38.83
C ASP A 804 20.83 1.48 -39.72
N ALA A 805 20.85 2.69 -40.29
CA ALA A 805 19.79 3.17 -41.15
C ALA A 805 19.60 2.32 -42.42
N VAL A 806 20.70 1.90 -43.05
CA VAL A 806 20.68 1.02 -44.22
C VAL A 806 20.16 -0.37 -43.86
N ILE A 807 20.63 -0.97 -42.76
CA ILE A 807 20.20 -2.30 -42.30
C ILE A 807 18.70 -2.32 -41.98
N ILE A 808 18.22 -1.29 -41.29
CA ILE A 808 16.80 -1.12 -40.97
C ILE A 808 15.95 -0.96 -42.23
N THR A 809 16.44 -0.23 -43.24
CA THR A 809 15.71 0.00 -44.48
C THR A 809 15.55 -1.30 -45.29
N LEU A 810 16.42 -2.28 -45.06
CA LEU A 810 16.34 -3.61 -45.68
C LEU A 810 15.39 -4.56 -44.97
N GLU A 811 15.18 -4.40 -43.66
CA GLU A 811 14.37 -5.31 -42.86
C GLU A 811 12.93 -5.53 -43.41
N PRO A 812 12.20 -4.51 -43.93
CA PRO A 812 10.90 -4.71 -44.57
C PRO A 812 10.91 -5.65 -45.78
N LEU A 813 12.07 -5.87 -46.42
CA LEU A 813 12.18 -6.83 -47.52
C LEU A 813 12.14 -8.28 -47.04
N ARG A 814 12.31 -8.56 -45.74
CA ARG A 814 12.31 -9.91 -45.18
C ARG A 814 11.10 -10.72 -45.64
N ASP A 815 9.90 -10.19 -45.45
CA ASP A 815 8.67 -10.91 -45.79
C ASP A 815 8.54 -11.13 -47.31
N THR A 816 8.99 -10.16 -48.12
CA THR A 816 9.01 -10.28 -49.58
C THR A 816 10.01 -11.36 -50.04
N VAL A 817 11.20 -11.39 -49.43
CA VAL A 817 12.26 -12.38 -49.74
C VAL A 817 11.87 -13.78 -49.26
N LEU A 818 11.21 -13.88 -48.11
CA LEU A 818 10.74 -15.15 -47.56
C LEU A 818 9.39 -15.61 -48.14
N GLY A 819 8.77 -14.78 -48.99
CA GLY A 819 7.48 -15.06 -49.61
C GLY A 819 6.33 -15.17 -48.61
N ARG A 820 6.41 -14.43 -47.50
CA ARG A 820 5.35 -14.31 -46.49
C ARG A 820 4.32 -13.29 -46.97
N ASP A 821 3.04 -13.64 -46.91
CA ASP A 821 1.99 -12.62 -46.98
C ASP A 821 2.19 -11.68 -45.78
N LEU A 822 2.19 -10.37 -46.04
CA LEU A 822 2.49 -9.27 -45.10
C LEU A 822 1.47 -9.13 -43.94
N GLY A 823 0.86 -10.23 -43.48
CA GLY A 823 -0.07 -10.22 -42.37
C GLY A 823 -0.19 -11.48 -41.52
N GLU A 824 0.73 -12.43 -41.62
CA GLU A 824 0.72 -13.61 -40.74
C GLU A 824 2.10 -13.90 -40.15
N SER A 825 2.21 -13.86 -38.83
CA SER A 825 3.34 -14.50 -38.16
C SER A 825 3.21 -16.03 -38.35
N ALA A 826 4.34 -16.73 -38.45
CA ALA A 826 4.36 -18.20 -38.48
C ALA A 826 3.64 -18.84 -37.27
N LEU A 827 3.51 -18.10 -36.17
CA LEU A 827 2.72 -18.47 -34.99
C LEU A 827 1.21 -18.32 -35.23
N ALA A 828 0.76 -17.25 -35.90
CA ALA A 828 -0.63 -17.09 -36.32
C ALA A 828 -1.04 -18.18 -37.32
N GLN A 829 -0.13 -18.65 -38.18
CA GLN A 829 -0.37 -19.81 -39.04
C GLN A 829 -0.45 -21.13 -38.25
N GLN A 830 0.45 -21.36 -37.28
CA GLN A 830 0.42 -22.56 -36.44
C GLN A 830 -0.78 -22.61 -35.48
N MET A 831 -1.23 -21.47 -34.97
CA MET A 831 -2.34 -21.37 -34.01
C MET A 831 -3.72 -21.19 -34.66
N LYS A 832 -3.76 -20.91 -35.96
CA LYS A 832 -4.99 -20.97 -36.78
C LYS A 832 -5.56 -22.38 -36.92
N GLN A 833 -4.94 -23.43 -36.38
CA GLN A 833 -5.49 -24.78 -36.51
C GLN A 833 -5.33 -25.60 -35.23
N LYS A 834 -6.24 -25.41 -34.27
CA LYS A 834 -6.52 -26.43 -33.25
C LYS A 834 -7.61 -27.34 -33.81
N ASN A 835 -7.30 -28.62 -34.04
CA ASN A 835 -8.19 -29.59 -34.69
C ASN A 835 -8.65 -29.18 -36.12
N GLY A 836 -7.83 -28.43 -36.86
CA GLY A 836 -8.14 -28.01 -38.23
C GLY A 836 -9.09 -26.82 -38.39
N LYS A 837 -9.45 -26.13 -37.30
CA LYS A 837 -10.33 -24.95 -37.32
C LYS A 837 -9.60 -23.63 -36.97
N PRO A 838 -9.85 -22.53 -37.71
CA PRO A 838 -9.35 -21.20 -37.38
C PRO A 838 -9.97 -20.62 -36.13
N VAL A 839 -9.25 -19.68 -35.49
CA VAL A 839 -9.68 -19.03 -34.24
C VAL A 839 -11.03 -18.35 -34.43
N ILE A 840 -11.27 -17.71 -35.58
CA ILE A 840 -12.58 -17.11 -35.90
C ILE A 840 -13.73 -18.12 -35.88
N GLU A 841 -13.52 -19.36 -36.35
CA GLU A 841 -14.56 -20.40 -36.33
C GLU A 841 -14.83 -20.88 -34.90
N ARG A 842 -13.79 -20.97 -34.09
CA ARG A 842 -13.89 -21.32 -32.66
C ARG A 842 -14.59 -20.23 -31.84
N LEU A 843 -14.45 -18.97 -32.23
CA LEU A 843 -15.19 -17.84 -31.65
C LEU A 843 -16.69 -17.82 -32.03
N GLY A 844 -17.14 -18.73 -32.89
CA GLY A 844 -18.52 -18.78 -33.39
C GLY A 844 -18.74 -18.09 -34.74
N GLY A 845 -17.66 -17.78 -35.46
CA GLY A 845 -17.70 -17.22 -36.81
C GLY A 845 -18.05 -15.74 -36.86
N ASP A 846 -18.54 -15.31 -38.02
CA ASP A 846 -18.68 -13.91 -38.38
C ASP A 846 -19.65 -13.12 -37.48
N MET A 847 -20.80 -13.72 -37.17
CA MET A 847 -21.84 -13.10 -36.33
C MET A 847 -21.35 -12.82 -34.91
N ASN A 848 -20.57 -13.75 -34.34
CA ASN A 848 -20.00 -13.56 -33.03
C ASN A 848 -18.88 -12.51 -33.07
N LEU A 849 -18.06 -12.48 -34.12
CA LEU A 849 -17.00 -11.49 -34.23
C LEU A 849 -17.54 -10.05 -34.32
N GLU A 850 -18.62 -9.81 -35.06
CA GLU A 850 -19.28 -8.49 -35.07
C GLU A 850 -19.75 -8.08 -33.65
N THR A 851 -20.35 -9.02 -32.92
CA THR A 851 -20.82 -8.80 -31.55
C THR A 851 -19.65 -8.54 -30.59
N ILE A 852 -18.55 -9.29 -30.75
CA ILE A 852 -17.32 -9.10 -29.97
C ILE A 852 -16.72 -7.71 -30.25
N VAL A 853 -16.66 -7.28 -31.51
CA VAL A 853 -16.17 -5.94 -31.87
C VAL A 853 -17.06 -4.84 -31.29
N GLU A 854 -18.37 -5.04 -31.30
CA GLU A 854 -19.34 -4.10 -30.73
C GLU A 854 -19.14 -3.97 -29.21
N GLY A 855 -19.16 -5.09 -28.48
CA GLY A 855 -18.99 -5.13 -27.02
C GLY A 855 -17.62 -4.65 -26.57
N MET A 856 -16.56 -5.05 -27.28
CA MET A 856 -15.20 -4.58 -27.03
C MET A 856 -15.10 -3.06 -27.19
N TYR A 857 -15.74 -2.50 -28.23
CA TYR A 857 -15.74 -1.06 -28.45
C TYR A 857 -16.53 -0.31 -27.39
N GLU A 858 -17.68 -0.83 -26.96
CA GLU A 858 -18.50 -0.24 -25.89
C GLU A 858 -17.75 -0.23 -24.55
N LYS A 859 -17.10 -1.35 -24.18
CA LYS A 859 -16.24 -1.42 -22.99
C LYS A 859 -15.08 -0.43 -23.09
N ALA A 860 -14.41 -0.36 -24.24
CA ALA A 860 -13.32 0.58 -24.45
C ALA A 860 -13.78 2.06 -24.41
N GLN A 861 -15.05 2.36 -24.71
CA GLN A 861 -15.61 3.71 -24.59
C GLN A 861 -15.86 4.15 -23.14
N VAL A 862 -16.02 3.21 -22.21
CA VAL A 862 -16.21 3.50 -20.78
C VAL A 862 -14.96 3.21 -19.95
N ASP A 863 -13.98 2.48 -20.50
CA ASP A 863 -12.67 2.27 -19.88
C ASP A 863 -11.90 3.60 -19.82
N ASP A 864 -11.51 3.99 -18.61
CA ASP A 864 -10.82 5.25 -18.38
C ASP A 864 -9.54 5.37 -19.21
N ARG A 865 -8.81 4.27 -19.43
CA ARG A 865 -7.57 4.23 -20.21
C ARG A 865 -7.82 4.44 -21.70
N LEU A 866 -8.98 4.02 -22.22
CA LEU A 866 -9.23 3.92 -23.67
C LEU A 866 -10.21 4.96 -24.23
N LYS A 867 -11.16 5.43 -23.42
CA LYS A 867 -12.28 6.29 -23.86
C LYS A 867 -11.85 7.50 -24.68
N PHE A 868 -10.68 8.07 -24.37
CA PHE A 868 -10.13 9.21 -25.09
C PHE A 868 -9.81 8.93 -26.56
N PHE A 869 -9.25 7.77 -26.87
CA PHE A 869 -8.87 7.41 -28.25
C PHE A 869 -10.11 7.19 -29.13
N LEU A 870 -11.26 6.94 -28.49
CA LEU A 870 -12.50 6.51 -29.12
C LEU A 870 -13.59 7.59 -29.16
N ASP A 871 -13.39 8.74 -28.51
CA ASP A 871 -14.32 9.87 -28.55
C ASP A 871 -14.25 10.61 -29.90
N ARG A 872 -15.03 10.09 -30.85
CA ARG A 872 -15.15 10.57 -32.24
C ARG A 872 -16.64 10.61 -32.61
N GLY A 873 -17.06 11.59 -33.39
CA GLY A 873 -18.48 11.71 -33.82
C GLY A 873 -19.03 10.43 -34.47
N LYS A 874 -20.36 10.22 -34.40
CA LYS A 874 -21.06 8.95 -34.74
C LYS A 874 -20.65 8.30 -36.08
N GLN A 875 -20.37 9.07 -37.14
CA GLN A 875 -19.91 8.53 -38.42
C GLN A 875 -18.52 7.89 -38.36
N LYS A 876 -17.61 8.44 -37.54
CA LYS A 876 -16.25 7.90 -37.36
C LYS A 876 -16.27 6.62 -36.52
N VAL A 877 -17.17 6.51 -35.54
CA VAL A 877 -17.37 5.29 -34.74
C VAL A 877 -17.66 4.08 -35.64
N ARG A 878 -18.62 4.21 -36.56
CA ARG A 878 -18.98 3.14 -37.49
C ARG A 878 -17.79 2.69 -38.36
N GLN A 879 -17.00 3.64 -38.86
CA GLN A 879 -15.81 3.33 -39.65
C GLN A 879 -14.72 2.63 -38.83
N ILE A 880 -14.54 3.02 -37.57
CA ILE A 880 -13.56 2.39 -36.68
C ILE A 880 -13.97 0.95 -36.38
N LYS A 881 -15.23 0.72 -35.98
CA LYS A 881 -15.76 -0.63 -35.75
C LYS A 881 -15.60 -1.54 -36.97
N GLN A 882 -15.90 -1.02 -38.16
CA GLN A 882 -15.70 -1.76 -39.41
C GLN A 882 -14.23 -2.13 -39.65
N LYS A 883 -13.30 -1.20 -39.40
CA LYS A 883 -11.85 -1.48 -39.54
C LYS A 883 -11.33 -2.45 -38.48
N MET A 884 -11.82 -2.35 -37.24
CA MET A 884 -11.51 -3.31 -36.16
C MET A 884 -11.99 -4.70 -36.54
N TYR A 885 -13.24 -4.82 -37.03
CA TYR A 885 -13.77 -6.07 -37.54
C TYR A 885 -12.90 -6.63 -38.69
N GLN A 886 -12.53 -5.83 -39.68
CA GLN A 886 -11.67 -6.28 -40.79
C GLN A 886 -10.30 -6.78 -40.31
N LEU A 887 -9.70 -6.05 -39.36
CA LEU A 887 -8.41 -6.41 -38.76
C LEU A 887 -8.51 -7.75 -38.03
N MET A 888 -9.49 -7.88 -37.14
CA MET A 888 -9.68 -9.08 -36.33
C MET A 888 -10.10 -10.28 -37.20
N CYS A 889 -10.95 -10.07 -38.21
CA CYS A 889 -11.38 -11.11 -39.13
C CYS A 889 -10.15 -11.71 -39.84
N GLY A 890 -9.29 -10.87 -40.43
CA GLY A 890 -8.09 -11.35 -41.12
C GLY A 890 -7.07 -12.00 -40.17
N ALA A 891 -6.81 -11.34 -39.03
CA ALA A 891 -5.87 -11.84 -38.02
C ALA A 891 -6.29 -13.23 -37.50
N LEU A 892 -7.58 -13.42 -37.21
CA LEU A 892 -8.12 -14.65 -36.60
C LEU A 892 -8.46 -15.77 -37.60
N GLY A 893 -8.21 -15.56 -38.90
CA GLY A 893 -8.33 -16.60 -39.94
C GLY A 893 -9.60 -16.54 -40.79
N GLY A 894 -10.28 -15.41 -40.81
CA GLY A 894 -11.41 -15.12 -41.68
C GLY A 894 -11.00 -14.60 -43.06
N PRO A 895 -11.96 -14.52 -44.00
CA PRO A 895 -11.72 -14.17 -45.40
C PRO A 895 -11.45 -12.68 -45.64
N THR A 896 -11.81 -11.82 -44.67
CA THR A 896 -11.71 -10.37 -44.79
C THR A 896 -10.35 -9.90 -44.31
N LEU A 897 -9.54 -9.33 -45.19
CA LEU A 897 -8.20 -8.86 -44.87
C LEU A 897 -8.18 -7.35 -44.62
N TYR A 898 -7.51 -6.95 -43.54
CA TYR A 898 -7.11 -5.56 -43.32
C TYR A 898 -5.68 -5.35 -43.81
N ASP A 899 -5.43 -4.22 -44.46
CA ASP A 899 -4.11 -3.82 -44.90
C ASP A 899 -3.26 -3.36 -43.71
N LEU A 900 -2.43 -4.27 -43.17
CA LEU A 900 -1.60 -4.01 -41.99
C LEU A 900 -0.62 -2.85 -42.19
N ASN A 901 -0.21 -2.54 -43.43
CA ASN A 901 0.65 -1.38 -43.70
C ASN A 901 -0.02 -0.05 -43.34
N LYS A 902 -1.35 -0.03 -43.21
CA LYS A 902 -2.11 1.15 -42.77
C LYS A 902 -2.25 1.24 -41.25
N LEU A 903 -1.96 0.16 -40.52
CA LEU A 903 -2.16 0.13 -39.08
C LEU A 903 -1.16 1.06 -38.39
N LYS A 904 0.12 0.96 -38.72
CA LYS A 904 1.16 1.82 -38.16
C LYS A 904 0.99 3.30 -38.49
N PRO A 905 0.79 3.74 -39.75
CA PRO A 905 0.53 5.14 -40.06
C PRO A 905 -0.74 5.70 -39.41
N ALA A 906 -1.80 4.89 -39.28
CA ALA A 906 -3.05 5.33 -38.66
C ALA A 906 -2.91 5.56 -37.15
N HIS A 907 -2.09 4.75 -36.48
CA HIS A 907 -1.86 4.84 -35.04
C HIS A 907 -0.58 5.58 -34.70
N TYR A 908 0.26 5.96 -35.68
CA TYR A 908 1.56 6.57 -35.42
C TYR A 908 1.35 7.76 -34.51
N SER A 909 0.60 8.78 -34.91
CA SER A 909 0.33 9.99 -34.09
C SER A 909 -0.58 9.75 -32.87
N MET A 910 -1.11 8.54 -32.71
CA MET A 910 -1.86 8.15 -31.51
C MET A 910 -0.84 7.72 -30.46
N ASN A 911 -0.84 8.36 -29.30
CA ASN A 911 0.08 8.03 -28.20
C ASN A 911 -0.40 6.78 -27.43
N ILE A 912 -0.68 5.71 -28.16
CA ILE A 912 -1.07 4.43 -27.57
C ILE A 912 0.21 3.77 -27.05
N THR A 913 0.19 3.37 -25.79
CA THR A 913 1.30 2.69 -25.09
C THR A 913 0.94 1.23 -24.88
N ASP A 914 1.88 0.42 -24.38
CA ASP A 914 1.60 -0.98 -24.02
C ASP A 914 0.50 -1.08 -22.95
N PHE A 915 0.48 -0.16 -21.99
CA PHE A 915 -0.60 -0.04 -20.99
C PHE A 915 -1.98 0.13 -21.64
N HIS A 916 -2.08 0.97 -22.67
CA HIS A 916 -3.31 1.16 -23.42
C HIS A 916 -3.65 -0.08 -24.25
N PHE A 917 -2.67 -0.71 -24.89
CA PHE A 917 -2.91 -1.90 -25.69
C PHE A 917 -3.37 -3.10 -24.84
N ASP A 918 -2.85 -3.24 -23.62
CA ASP A 918 -3.29 -4.26 -22.66
C ASP A 918 -4.76 -4.05 -22.26
N ALA A 919 -5.18 -2.80 -22.12
CA ALA A 919 -6.59 -2.46 -21.89
C ALA A 919 -7.48 -2.88 -23.09
N ILE A 920 -6.98 -2.75 -24.32
CA ILE A 920 -7.69 -3.17 -25.54
C ILE A 920 -7.88 -4.69 -25.52
N LEU A 921 -6.83 -5.44 -25.20
CA LEU A 921 -6.93 -6.91 -25.08
C LEU A 921 -7.84 -7.34 -23.94
N ALA A 922 -7.84 -6.62 -22.81
CA ALA A 922 -8.76 -6.87 -21.70
C ALA A 922 -10.22 -6.66 -22.12
N CYS A 923 -10.54 -5.55 -22.81
CA CYS A 923 -11.90 -5.32 -23.33
C CYS A 923 -12.35 -6.44 -24.28
N PHE A 924 -11.44 -6.94 -25.12
CA PHE A 924 -11.70 -8.09 -25.98
C PHE A 924 -11.97 -9.37 -25.18
N ALA A 925 -11.10 -9.69 -24.21
CA ALA A 925 -11.21 -10.88 -23.40
C ALA A 925 -12.49 -10.89 -22.55
N ASP A 926 -12.82 -9.77 -21.90
CA ASP A 926 -14.04 -9.60 -21.11
C ASP A 926 -15.30 -9.80 -21.98
N THR A 927 -15.28 -9.25 -23.20
CA THR A 927 -16.39 -9.43 -24.14
C THR A 927 -16.54 -10.89 -24.57
N CYS A 928 -15.43 -11.59 -24.83
CA CYS A 928 -15.47 -13.02 -25.16
C CYS A 928 -15.98 -13.86 -23.97
N GLN A 929 -15.60 -13.51 -22.74
CA GLN A 929 -16.07 -14.20 -21.53
C GLN A 929 -17.57 -14.01 -21.31
N GLU A 930 -18.11 -12.80 -21.54
CA GLU A 930 -19.56 -12.53 -21.49
C GLU A 930 -20.36 -13.31 -22.55
N MET A 931 -19.69 -13.74 -23.62
CA MET A 931 -20.26 -14.57 -24.68
C MET A 931 -20.04 -16.08 -24.47
N ASP A 932 -19.59 -16.49 -23.28
CA ASP A 932 -19.28 -17.89 -22.93
C ASP A 932 -18.30 -18.56 -23.90
N VAL A 933 -17.39 -17.79 -24.50
CA VAL A 933 -16.30 -18.34 -25.31
C VAL A 933 -15.33 -19.08 -24.39
N ASP A 934 -14.90 -20.27 -24.79
CA ASP A 934 -13.95 -21.05 -24.01
C ASP A 934 -12.64 -20.27 -23.80
N ALA A 935 -12.14 -20.26 -22.56
CA ALA A 935 -10.93 -19.50 -22.19
C ALA A 935 -9.73 -19.84 -23.08
N ASP A 936 -9.66 -21.09 -23.55
CA ASP A 936 -8.62 -21.56 -24.47
C ASP A 936 -8.65 -20.83 -25.82
N THR A 937 -9.83 -20.58 -26.38
CA THR A 937 -10.02 -19.81 -27.62
C THR A 937 -9.82 -18.32 -27.40
N VAL A 938 -10.21 -17.78 -26.25
CA VAL A 938 -9.94 -16.37 -25.91
C VAL A 938 -8.44 -16.12 -25.84
N ASP A 939 -7.68 -17.00 -25.19
CA ASP A 939 -6.22 -16.89 -25.10
C ASP A 939 -5.55 -16.92 -26.48
N ASP A 940 -5.94 -17.89 -27.32
CA ASP A 940 -5.39 -18.03 -28.66
C ASP A 940 -5.70 -16.79 -29.51
N ALA A 941 -6.90 -16.21 -29.36
CA ALA A 941 -7.28 -14.98 -30.03
C ALA A 941 -6.50 -13.76 -29.51
N CYS A 942 -6.36 -13.60 -28.19
CA CYS A 942 -5.55 -12.55 -27.57
C CYS A 942 -4.10 -12.61 -28.02
N LEU A 943 -3.51 -13.81 -28.11
CA LEU A 943 -2.14 -14.00 -28.59
C LEU A 943 -1.97 -13.58 -30.04
N VAL A 944 -2.92 -13.94 -30.91
CA VAL A 944 -2.91 -13.54 -32.33
C VAL A 944 -3.08 -12.02 -32.46
N LEU A 945 -4.02 -11.41 -31.74
CA LEU A 945 -4.24 -9.97 -31.75
C LEU A 945 -3.05 -9.20 -31.14
N ASN A 946 -2.32 -9.80 -30.21
CA ASN A 946 -1.09 -9.23 -29.67
C ASN A 946 0.00 -9.05 -30.74
N GLY A 947 -0.06 -9.80 -31.85
CA GLY A 947 0.86 -9.68 -32.97
C GLY A 947 0.87 -8.30 -33.65
N VAL A 948 -0.22 -7.52 -33.54
CA VAL A 948 -0.28 -6.16 -34.10
C VAL A 948 0.11 -5.06 -33.11
N ARG A 949 0.51 -5.42 -31.89
CA ARG A 949 0.89 -4.48 -30.83
C ARG A 949 1.90 -3.47 -31.31
N SER A 950 2.98 -3.92 -31.96
CA SER A 950 4.06 -3.05 -32.39
C SER A 950 3.62 -2.00 -33.41
N ASP A 951 2.70 -2.34 -34.29
CA ASP A 951 2.18 -1.39 -35.27
C ASP A 951 1.33 -0.31 -34.60
N ILE A 952 0.67 -0.64 -33.49
CA ILE A 952 -0.19 0.29 -32.76
C ILE A 952 0.62 1.13 -31.75
N THR A 953 1.62 0.55 -31.08
CA THR A 953 2.37 1.24 -30.01
C THR A 953 3.66 1.92 -30.47
N ALA A 954 4.24 1.53 -31.62
CA ALA A 954 5.55 2.05 -32.07
C ALA A 954 5.61 3.58 -32.17
N GLY A 955 4.52 4.23 -32.60
CA GLY A 955 4.50 5.69 -32.74
C GLY A 955 4.85 6.42 -31.45
N CYS A 956 4.30 5.97 -30.31
CA CYS A 956 4.59 6.57 -29.00
C CYS A 956 6.06 6.33 -28.60
N THR A 957 6.51 5.07 -28.61
CA THR A 957 7.88 4.67 -28.23
C THR A 957 8.95 5.45 -28.98
N VAL A 958 8.70 5.72 -30.25
CA VAL A 958 9.66 6.31 -31.17
C VAL A 958 9.75 7.82 -31.03
N ARG A 959 8.60 8.51 -30.99
CA ARG A 959 8.59 9.97 -30.80
C ARG A 959 9.25 10.36 -29.48
N MET A 960 9.02 9.54 -28.45
CA MET A 960 9.61 9.71 -27.12
C MET A 960 11.14 9.64 -27.13
N GLU A 961 11.72 8.70 -27.85
CA GLU A 961 13.17 8.49 -27.90
C GLU A 961 13.87 9.44 -28.89
N LEU A 962 13.21 9.80 -30.00
CA LEU A 962 13.67 10.84 -30.91
C LEU A 962 13.77 12.18 -30.20
N ALA A 963 12.72 12.52 -29.47
CA ALA A 963 12.72 13.65 -28.59
C ALA A 963 13.86 13.54 -27.56
N LYS A 964 14.03 12.37 -26.91
CA LYS A 964 15.15 12.06 -25.98
C LYS A 964 16.50 12.49 -26.52
N ARG A 965 16.86 11.99 -27.69
CA ARG A 965 18.15 12.29 -28.33
C ARG A 965 18.28 13.75 -28.72
N ARG A 966 17.20 14.41 -29.15
CA ARG A 966 17.24 15.82 -29.57
C ARG A 966 17.64 16.75 -28.43
N SER A 967 17.02 16.64 -27.25
CA SER A 967 17.43 17.49 -26.11
C SER A 967 18.84 17.14 -25.57
N GLN A 968 19.35 15.92 -25.82
CA GLN A 968 20.76 15.58 -25.53
C GLN A 968 21.76 16.23 -26.49
N VAL A 969 21.36 16.50 -27.74
CA VAL A 969 22.23 17.06 -28.79
C VAL A 969 22.15 18.59 -28.84
N ASP A 970 20.94 19.15 -28.79
CA ASP A 970 20.70 20.58 -28.97
C ASP A 970 20.88 21.37 -27.66
N GLY A 971 20.81 20.70 -26.50
CA GLY A 971 20.75 21.30 -25.17
C GLY A 971 19.35 21.87 -24.86
N ASP A 972 18.92 21.81 -23.60
CA ASP A 972 17.55 22.20 -23.21
C ASP A 972 17.24 23.68 -23.54
N ASP A 973 18.26 24.56 -23.50
CA ASP A 973 18.19 25.99 -23.82
C ASP A 973 17.66 26.29 -25.25
N GLN A 974 17.85 25.38 -26.21
CA GLN A 974 17.37 25.58 -27.59
C GLN A 974 15.88 25.30 -27.75
N LEU A 975 15.32 24.36 -26.98
CA LEU A 975 13.88 24.14 -26.96
C LEU A 975 13.17 25.33 -26.32
N PHE A 976 13.72 25.90 -25.25
CA PHE A 976 13.23 27.14 -24.65
C PHE A 976 13.17 28.29 -25.68
N ALA A 977 14.22 28.47 -26.48
CA ALA A 977 14.22 29.47 -27.55
C ALA A 977 13.16 29.20 -28.64
N ARG A 978 12.99 27.94 -29.06
CA ARG A 978 11.97 27.51 -30.05
C ARG A 978 10.54 27.68 -29.57
N LEU A 979 10.32 27.56 -28.26
CA LEU A 979 9.01 27.85 -27.68
C LEU A 979 8.72 29.35 -27.59
N GLY A 980 9.64 30.23 -27.99
CA GLY A 980 9.46 31.69 -27.90
C GLY A 980 9.97 32.30 -26.60
N GLY A 981 10.86 31.62 -25.88
CA GLY A 981 11.41 32.09 -24.61
C GLY A 981 10.36 32.18 -23.50
N MET A 982 10.53 33.13 -22.58
CA MET A 982 9.64 33.31 -21.43
C MET A 982 8.17 33.49 -21.85
N GLU A 983 7.95 34.40 -22.80
CA GLU A 983 6.61 34.79 -23.26
C GLU A 983 5.88 33.61 -23.92
N GLY A 984 6.57 32.86 -24.78
CA GLY A 984 5.96 31.72 -25.43
C GLY A 984 5.67 30.54 -24.50
N VAL A 985 6.49 30.30 -23.47
CA VAL A 985 6.15 29.30 -22.42
C VAL A 985 4.94 29.76 -21.60
N GLU A 986 4.84 31.03 -21.26
CA GLU A 986 3.68 31.60 -20.56
C GLU A 986 2.38 31.49 -21.39
N ASP A 987 2.46 31.71 -22.70
CA ASP A 987 1.34 31.54 -23.63
C ASP A 987 0.87 30.09 -23.68
N VAL A 988 1.81 29.13 -23.79
CA VAL A 988 1.52 27.69 -23.78
C VAL A 988 0.87 27.27 -22.46
N VAL A 989 1.38 27.72 -21.32
CA VAL A 989 0.82 27.40 -20.00
C VAL A 989 -0.56 28.03 -19.84
N THR A 990 -0.74 29.26 -20.30
CA THR A 990 -2.05 29.93 -20.29
C THR A 990 -3.06 29.11 -21.09
N ARG A 991 -2.69 28.70 -22.30
CA ARG A 991 -3.54 27.91 -23.18
C ARG A 991 -3.82 26.50 -22.64
N LEU A 992 -2.84 25.88 -22.01
CA LEU A 992 -3.00 24.58 -21.33
C LEU A 992 -4.10 24.67 -20.28
N TYR A 993 -4.05 25.67 -19.42
CA TYR A 993 -5.02 25.80 -18.34
C TYR A 993 -6.42 26.18 -18.84
N GLU A 994 -6.55 26.93 -19.94
CA GLU A 994 -7.84 27.10 -20.62
C GLU A 994 -8.42 25.77 -21.15
N CYS A 995 -7.56 24.88 -21.63
CA CYS A 995 -7.96 23.55 -22.08
C CYS A 995 -8.33 22.65 -20.89
N VAL A 996 -7.57 22.70 -19.80
CA VAL A 996 -7.82 22.01 -18.52
C VAL A 996 -9.16 22.43 -17.91
N GLU A 997 -9.48 23.73 -17.86
CA GLU A 997 -10.77 24.24 -17.36
C GLU A 997 -11.97 23.74 -18.16
N ARG A 998 -11.78 23.38 -19.43
CA ARG A 998 -12.86 22.88 -20.29
C ARG A 998 -12.96 21.35 -20.30
N ASP A 999 -11.94 20.66 -19.80
CA ASP A 999 -11.86 19.21 -19.85
C ASP A 999 -12.41 18.58 -18.56
N ARG A 1000 -13.62 18.02 -18.65
CA ARG A 1000 -14.33 17.40 -17.51
C ARG A 1000 -13.57 16.24 -16.85
N ARG A 1001 -12.56 15.68 -17.52
CA ARG A 1001 -11.76 14.56 -17.00
C ARG A 1001 -10.73 15.00 -15.97
N ILE A 1002 -10.28 16.27 -16.03
CA ILE A 1002 -9.20 16.77 -15.17
C ILE A 1002 -9.52 18.12 -14.51
N ASN A 1003 -10.52 18.87 -14.99
CA ASN A 1003 -10.96 20.16 -14.40
C ASN A 1003 -11.28 20.03 -12.90
N ASN A 1004 -11.80 18.88 -12.47
CA ASN A 1004 -12.13 18.66 -11.07
C ASN A 1004 -10.92 18.82 -10.13
N PHE A 1005 -9.69 18.59 -10.60
CA PHE A 1005 -8.46 18.81 -9.83
C PHE A 1005 -8.07 20.30 -9.70
N PHE A 1006 -8.66 21.18 -10.51
CA PHE A 1006 -8.34 22.61 -10.59
C PHE A 1006 -9.50 23.50 -10.13
N THR A 1007 -10.62 22.91 -9.71
CA THR A 1007 -11.80 23.62 -9.22
C THR A 1007 -11.49 24.30 -7.88
N GLY A 1008 -11.61 25.64 -7.83
CA GLY A 1008 -11.27 26.46 -6.66
C GLY A 1008 -9.77 26.79 -6.51
N ALA A 1009 -8.94 26.36 -7.46
CA ALA A 1009 -7.52 26.64 -7.45
C ALA A 1009 -7.23 28.10 -7.87
N LYS A 1010 -6.16 28.70 -7.31
CA LYS A 1010 -5.66 30.00 -7.76
C LYS A 1010 -4.92 29.82 -9.10
N LEU A 1011 -5.68 29.67 -10.19
CA LEU A 1011 -5.14 29.34 -11.51
C LEU A 1011 -4.06 30.30 -11.98
N GLN A 1012 -4.13 31.59 -11.65
CA GLN A 1012 -3.08 32.55 -11.98
C GLN A 1012 -1.76 32.26 -11.25
N ALA A 1013 -1.82 31.83 -10.00
CA ALA A 1013 -0.62 31.41 -9.26
C ALA A 1013 -0.06 30.10 -9.82
N ILE A 1014 -0.93 29.14 -10.15
CA ILE A 1014 -0.52 27.86 -10.74
C ILE A 1014 0.10 28.06 -12.12
N LYS A 1015 -0.51 28.88 -12.98
CA LYS A 1015 0.05 29.25 -14.29
C LYS A 1015 1.46 29.79 -14.12
N ARG A 1016 1.65 30.77 -13.21
CA ARG A 1016 2.98 31.34 -12.95
C ARG A 1016 4.00 30.30 -12.47
N THR A 1017 3.65 29.49 -11.46
CA THR A 1017 4.55 28.46 -10.92
C THR A 1017 4.85 27.36 -11.94
N GLN A 1018 3.87 26.99 -12.78
CA GLN A 1018 4.05 26.03 -13.86
C GLN A 1018 4.93 26.59 -14.97
N SER A 1019 4.79 27.88 -15.32
CA SER A 1019 5.70 28.56 -16.24
C SER A 1019 7.12 28.56 -15.69
N ASP A 1020 7.33 28.98 -14.44
CA ASP A 1020 8.66 28.99 -13.81
C ASP A 1020 9.30 27.57 -13.81
N PHE A 1021 8.49 26.54 -13.53
CA PHE A 1021 8.93 25.14 -13.57
C PHE A 1021 9.34 24.71 -14.97
N ILE A 1022 8.50 24.97 -15.98
CA ILE A 1022 8.77 24.58 -17.37
C ILE A 1022 9.98 25.36 -17.89
N ILE A 1023 10.07 26.66 -17.64
CA ILE A 1023 11.20 27.49 -18.05
C ILE A 1023 12.50 26.97 -17.43
N LYS A 1024 12.52 26.65 -16.13
CA LYS A 1024 13.71 26.04 -15.48
C LYS A 1024 14.05 24.69 -16.09
N THR A 1025 13.04 23.85 -16.34
CA THR A 1025 13.21 22.51 -16.93
C THR A 1025 13.76 22.58 -18.35
N LEU A 1026 13.49 23.66 -19.07
CA LEU A 1026 14.00 23.93 -20.41
C LEU A 1026 15.29 24.78 -20.40
N GLY A 1027 15.97 24.93 -19.27
CA GLY A 1027 17.25 25.67 -19.20
C GLY A 1027 17.13 27.20 -19.24
N GLY A 1028 15.91 27.73 -19.11
CA GLY A 1028 15.67 29.17 -19.06
C GLY A 1028 16.19 29.86 -17.78
N PRO A 1029 16.23 31.21 -17.77
CA PRO A 1029 16.95 32.00 -16.78
C PRO A 1029 16.29 32.09 -15.39
N THR A 1030 15.08 31.57 -15.22
CA THR A 1030 14.35 31.62 -13.93
C THR A 1030 14.74 30.48 -13.01
N ASP A 1031 14.79 30.77 -11.70
CA ASP A 1031 14.91 29.76 -10.66
C ASP A 1031 13.53 29.31 -10.17
N TYR A 1032 13.31 27.99 -10.21
CA TYR A 1032 12.15 27.37 -9.62
C TYR A 1032 12.43 27.05 -8.14
N ASN A 1033 11.82 27.81 -7.23
CA ASN A 1033 11.92 27.61 -5.78
C ASN A 1033 10.63 26.98 -5.19
N GLY A 1034 9.81 26.37 -6.04
CA GLY A 1034 8.55 25.74 -5.65
C GLY A 1034 8.76 24.33 -5.09
N ARG A 1035 7.69 23.80 -4.48
CA ARG A 1035 7.63 22.40 -3.99
C ARG A 1035 7.87 21.42 -5.13
N SER A 1036 8.40 20.24 -4.82
CA SER A 1036 8.63 19.24 -5.87
C SER A 1036 7.31 18.78 -6.50
N LEU A 1037 7.34 18.30 -7.76
CA LEU A 1037 6.17 17.70 -8.39
C LEU A 1037 5.59 16.54 -7.56
N GLU A 1038 6.44 15.81 -6.82
CA GLU A 1038 6.06 14.76 -5.88
C GLU A 1038 5.25 15.35 -4.71
N GLU A 1039 5.75 16.39 -4.05
CA GLU A 1039 5.07 17.07 -2.94
C GLU A 1039 3.76 17.76 -3.35
N ILE A 1040 3.68 18.26 -4.59
CA ILE A 1040 2.49 18.94 -5.11
C ILE A 1040 1.40 17.92 -5.51
N HIS A 1041 1.80 16.74 -6.02
CA HIS A 1041 0.88 15.75 -6.58
C HIS A 1041 0.65 14.49 -5.73
N ALA A 1042 1.42 14.22 -4.65
CA ALA A 1042 1.30 13.05 -3.71
C ALA A 1042 -0.08 12.89 -3.02
N VAL A 1043 -0.95 13.82 -3.36
CA VAL A 1043 -1.92 14.60 -2.61
C VAL A 1043 -3.24 14.58 -3.39
N LEU A 1044 -3.13 14.31 -4.69
CA LEU A 1044 -4.20 14.23 -5.66
C LEU A 1044 -4.27 12.78 -6.11
N ALA A 1045 -5.48 12.23 -6.23
CA ALA A 1045 -5.72 10.91 -6.81
C ALA A 1045 -5.52 10.92 -8.35
N ILE A 1046 -4.40 11.49 -8.80
CA ILE A 1046 -3.98 11.49 -10.20
C ILE A 1046 -3.55 10.07 -10.50
N THR A 1047 -4.31 9.43 -11.38
CA THR A 1047 -3.97 8.12 -11.94
C THR A 1047 -3.15 8.35 -13.21
N ASP A 1048 -2.56 7.29 -13.76
CA ASP A 1048 -1.88 7.37 -15.06
C ASP A 1048 -2.81 7.93 -16.15
N PHE A 1049 -4.12 7.64 -16.05
CA PHE A 1049 -5.14 8.26 -16.89
C PHE A 1049 -5.16 9.79 -16.76
N HIS A 1050 -5.21 10.33 -15.54
CA HIS A 1050 -5.24 11.78 -15.31
C HIS A 1050 -3.95 12.46 -15.82
N LEU A 1051 -2.80 11.80 -15.63
CA LEU A 1051 -1.52 12.29 -16.11
C LEU A 1051 -1.43 12.28 -17.66
N ASP A 1052 -1.94 11.22 -18.29
CA ASP A 1052 -2.03 11.15 -19.75
C ASP A 1052 -2.96 12.21 -20.34
N VAL A 1053 -4.10 12.47 -19.68
CA VAL A 1053 -5.01 13.58 -20.05
C VAL A 1053 -4.28 14.92 -19.97
N PHE A 1054 -3.51 15.15 -18.91
CA PHE A 1054 -2.74 16.38 -18.77
C PHE A 1054 -1.71 16.56 -19.90
N PHE A 1055 -0.91 15.53 -20.20
CA PHE A 1055 0.05 15.59 -21.30
C PHE A 1055 -0.60 15.73 -22.69
N GLN A 1056 -1.82 15.23 -22.86
CA GLN A 1056 -2.60 15.46 -24.08
C GLN A 1056 -3.05 16.91 -24.20
N LEU A 1057 -3.51 17.54 -23.10
CA LEU A 1057 -3.89 18.94 -23.07
C LEU A 1057 -2.67 19.86 -23.28
N MET A 1058 -1.52 19.47 -22.73
CA MET A 1058 -0.23 20.14 -22.99
C MET A 1058 0.13 20.09 -24.48
N ALA A 1059 0.05 18.90 -25.08
CA ALA A 1059 0.30 18.74 -26.52
C ALA A 1059 -0.68 19.54 -27.39
N ARG A 1060 -1.94 19.67 -26.95
CA ARG A 1060 -2.94 20.53 -27.61
C ARG A 1060 -2.58 22.00 -27.47
N ALA A 1061 -2.23 22.45 -26.27
CA ALA A 1061 -1.87 23.83 -26.00
C ALA A 1061 -0.68 24.28 -26.84
N LEU A 1062 0.36 23.46 -26.91
CA LEU A 1062 1.53 23.71 -27.76
C LEU A 1062 1.16 23.88 -29.24
N ARG A 1063 0.25 23.04 -29.77
CA ARG A 1063 -0.23 23.19 -31.16
C ARG A 1063 -1.09 24.43 -31.36
N ASP A 1064 -1.96 24.74 -30.40
CA ASP A 1064 -2.82 25.93 -30.45
C ASP A 1064 -1.99 27.22 -30.40
N CYS A 1065 -0.82 27.19 -29.76
CA CYS A 1065 0.20 28.26 -29.75
C CYS A 1065 1.11 28.26 -30.99
N GLY A 1066 0.89 27.37 -31.97
CA GLY A 1066 1.61 27.36 -33.24
C GLY A 1066 2.93 26.60 -33.26
N HIS A 1067 3.26 25.82 -32.21
CA HIS A 1067 4.46 25.00 -32.19
C HIS A 1067 4.31 23.74 -33.07
N ASP A 1068 5.40 23.34 -33.71
CA ASP A 1068 5.46 22.16 -34.58
C ASP A 1068 5.35 20.85 -33.77
N GLY A 1069 5.02 19.77 -34.47
CA GLY A 1069 4.87 18.44 -33.84
C GLY A 1069 6.13 17.98 -33.11
N ASP A 1070 7.29 18.35 -33.65
CA ASP A 1070 8.59 18.05 -33.06
C ASP A 1070 8.80 18.74 -31.70
N SER A 1071 8.45 20.04 -31.56
CA SER A 1071 8.50 20.74 -30.27
C SER A 1071 7.49 20.15 -29.27
N VAL A 1072 6.33 19.72 -29.75
CA VAL A 1072 5.30 19.07 -28.93
C VAL A 1072 5.82 17.75 -28.34
N ASP A 1073 6.45 16.91 -29.16
CA ASP A 1073 7.01 15.64 -28.74
C ASP A 1073 8.21 15.84 -27.79
N GLU A 1074 9.00 16.89 -28.02
CA GLU A 1074 10.14 17.25 -27.17
C GLU A 1074 9.73 17.70 -25.77
N VAL A 1075 8.78 18.64 -25.67
CA VAL A 1075 8.22 19.07 -24.37
C VAL A 1075 7.54 17.91 -23.65
N ARG A 1076 6.82 17.05 -24.37
CA ARG A 1076 6.21 15.84 -23.79
C ARG A 1076 7.28 14.89 -23.28
N SER A 1077 8.32 14.65 -24.08
CA SER A 1077 9.43 13.79 -23.66
C SER A 1077 10.17 14.34 -22.47
N LEU A 1078 10.25 15.66 -22.30
CA LEU A 1078 10.87 16.34 -21.15
C LEU A 1078 9.98 16.29 -19.93
N SER A 1079 8.67 16.43 -20.12
CA SER A 1079 7.67 16.22 -19.08
C SER A 1079 7.59 14.75 -18.62
N LEU A 1080 8.08 13.83 -19.47
CA LEU A 1080 8.30 12.43 -19.14
C LEU A 1080 9.75 12.18 -18.65
N ARG A 1081 10.77 12.90 -19.16
CA ARG A 1081 12.21 12.86 -18.81
C ARG A 1081 12.61 13.67 -17.57
N THR A 1082 11.68 14.36 -16.93
CA THR A 1082 11.76 14.57 -15.49
C THR A 1082 11.87 13.23 -14.72
N SER A 1083 11.80 12.09 -15.43
CA SER A 1083 12.27 10.78 -15.00
C SER A 1083 13.76 10.45 -15.19
N ASP A 1084 14.54 11.16 -16.02
CA ASP A 1084 15.76 10.54 -16.57
C ASP A 1084 17.11 11.25 -16.38
N THR A 1085 17.30 12.58 -16.30
CA THR A 1085 18.72 13.05 -16.27
C THR A 1085 19.18 14.35 -15.59
N CYS A 1086 18.39 15.10 -14.83
CA CYS A 1086 19.00 16.11 -13.91
C CYS A 1086 18.35 16.24 -12.52
N ALA A 1087 17.39 15.38 -12.20
CA ALA A 1087 16.87 15.20 -10.85
C ALA A 1087 16.78 13.70 -10.58
N HIS A 1088 17.87 13.13 -10.07
CA HIS A 1088 18.05 11.71 -9.75
C HIS A 1088 17.16 11.25 -8.55
N GLN A 1089 15.95 11.80 -8.37
CA GLN A 1089 15.13 11.58 -7.18
C GLN A 1089 13.63 11.27 -7.39
N VAL A 1090 13.00 11.49 -8.55
CA VAL A 1090 11.52 11.47 -8.59
C VAL A 1090 10.86 10.31 -9.35
N LEU A 1091 11.47 9.67 -10.38
CA LEU A 1091 10.71 8.69 -11.20
C LEU A 1091 11.42 7.36 -11.52
N VAL A 1092 12.59 7.07 -10.95
CA VAL A 1092 12.91 5.68 -10.53
C VAL A 1092 11.94 5.23 -9.43
N ARG A 1093 11.16 6.18 -8.91
CA ARG A 1093 10.18 5.96 -7.88
C ARG A 1093 8.75 6.23 -8.38
N LEU A 1094 8.19 5.32 -9.18
CA LEU A 1094 6.75 4.98 -9.11
C LEU A 1094 6.56 3.45 -9.00
N GLU A 1095 7.26 2.63 -9.80
CA GLU A 1095 7.47 1.21 -9.46
C GLU A 1095 8.52 1.03 -8.35
N GLY A 1096 9.61 1.81 -8.39
CA GLY A 1096 10.55 1.90 -7.29
C GLY A 1096 10.11 2.83 -6.15
N LEU A 1097 8.99 3.57 -6.22
CA LEU A 1097 8.47 4.39 -5.09
C LEU A 1097 7.90 3.46 -4.08
N ARG A 1098 7.09 2.51 -4.54
CA ARG A 1098 6.58 1.43 -3.72
C ARG A 1098 7.73 0.65 -3.08
N LYS A 1099 8.76 0.28 -3.85
CA LYS A 1099 9.90 -0.50 -3.34
C LYS A 1099 10.86 0.30 -2.44
N HIS A 1100 11.15 1.58 -2.72
CA HIS A 1100 12.03 2.43 -1.89
C HIS A 1100 11.31 3.04 -0.68
N ILE A 1101 10.02 3.36 -0.76
CA ILE A 1101 9.23 3.78 0.41
C ILE A 1101 9.10 2.61 1.37
N LEU A 1102 8.82 1.39 0.88
CA LEU A 1102 8.80 0.20 1.73
C LEU A 1102 10.22 -0.11 2.26
N ALA A 1103 11.26 -0.12 1.42
CA ALA A 1103 12.63 -0.41 1.86
C ALA A 1103 13.18 0.60 2.87
N ALA A 1104 13.01 1.91 2.66
CA ALA A 1104 13.44 2.93 3.61
C ALA A 1104 12.61 2.93 4.90
N HIS A 1105 11.32 2.58 4.83
CA HIS A 1105 10.45 2.40 6.00
C HIS A 1105 10.85 1.16 6.83
N TYR A 1106 11.28 0.08 6.18
CA TYR A 1106 11.68 -1.17 6.84
C TYR A 1106 13.14 -1.19 7.31
N GLU A 1107 14.09 -0.55 6.60
CA GLU A 1107 15.48 -0.39 7.05
C GLU A 1107 15.60 0.50 8.29
N LYS A 1108 14.83 1.61 8.36
CA LYS A 1108 14.76 2.46 9.57
C LYS A 1108 14.15 1.73 10.78
N LYS A 1109 13.43 0.63 10.54
CA LYS A 1109 12.84 -0.24 11.56
C LYS A 1109 13.64 -1.53 11.80
N GLY A 1110 14.81 -1.69 11.17
CA GLY A 1110 15.74 -2.81 11.41
C GLY A 1110 15.51 -4.08 10.58
N TYR A 1111 14.70 -4.03 9.51
CA TYR A 1111 14.47 -5.16 8.61
C TYR A 1111 15.20 -4.97 7.28
N SER A 1112 15.76 -6.04 6.74
CA SER A 1112 16.20 -6.07 5.33
C SER A 1112 15.03 -6.48 4.43
N VAL A 1113 14.81 -5.72 3.37
CA VAL A 1113 13.85 -6.08 2.32
C VAL A 1113 14.56 -7.04 1.36
N LYS A 1114 14.03 -8.26 1.20
CA LYS A 1114 14.44 -9.16 0.11
C LYS A 1114 13.73 -8.76 -1.18
#